data_AF-A0A0J9WXI3-F1
#
_entry.id   AF-A0A0J9WXI3-F1
#
_cell.length_a   1.000
_cell.length_b   1.000
_cell.length_c   1.000
_cell.angle_alpha   90.00
_cell.angle_beta   90.00
_cell.angle_gamma   90.00
#
_symmetry.space_group_name_H-M   'P 1'
#
loop_
_entity.id
_entity.type
_entity.pdbx_description
1 polymer ?
#
loop_
_entity_poly.entity_id
_entity_poly.type
_entity_poly.pdbx_seq_one_letter_code
_entity_poly.pdbx_strand_id
1 'polypeptide(L)'
;MPAYKLRYLDEALTSVVLQSYPRLELIVCDDSADALIEQRVARHSLQCRFPIRYFRNPARLGELGSKIKGITLAQGEYVKFLHDDDVLQPDCIAQLVEAIERNPGTAMASSRRIRIDDDGQPLPDILATCFPFADDVLIDGPELVSFLADHTINFIGEPSCVLARRADLLALGNALMALNGKAIHWVGDLAIYVKLLRHGNLAMLASPLTQFRVSSAQFSQSGRDQPGIGDQGHEDLRQGIRQLGWRRETGDNRLVRVAPLSPHKARVFKPVDLVNALMQSAGMAERVSPATWLGVRHPNTVQRALIEARLQAHAGGPRIAVLLIDRHGDAAGVAATRASLDAVACYQHHHTWVISSSPQQVAESGERGVLIDEQDLAATLNRVITSQDAIDWVLLVDAGSLFTASGLLMLALEMLALPDDCQAIYADEVMALDNGQLGLALRPALYLDMLLSAPATLSRHWVFRQRTLLVDGGFPTGPSAAFELDYQLCLVERYGLACIRHIAEPLLIASATPQHADEDERQAIARHLAERGYVDAAVHSTGPGRHAVDYRHAQQPLVSILVLVDGRLPQVQRCLESILANTAYPHYEVLLLDRGTTAPDLRDWLTGIDTLGMQQIRVLRFAGEPSREAVCNAAAEHARGDMLLWLAAGAAVMKADWLEQLLNHALRPEVGAVAGKLLRGDGTVHHAGLLLGLGAPATRAFEGAAFDESGYLQRLQLDQNYSALSGECLMLPRQLFMDAGGFELEPALAQWSDVDLCLRLQQAGYLNVFAAHAQLLIDPLEATPVTALDEDAMYARWLPVMANDPAYNPGFSLDPGAGFALADPRASWRPLQSWRPLPSVIALPADIEGCGHYRVIQPLRALREAGLAEGVLFNGYLEISELARQDPDVVILQRQVGEARLEAMRRMKALSRAFKVYELDDYLPNLPLKNAHREHMPKDILKTVRRGLSMVDRFVVSTPALAEAFAGLHSDIRVAENRLPPHWWDQLPARGERQCGKPRIGWAGGASHTGDLELIADVVRELADEVEWVFMGMYPFALRQHIHHFQPGVLIDHYPAALAALDLDLALAPVEQNLFNECKSNLRLLEYGACGYPVIASDVRCYQGTLPVTLVKNRYRDWIGAIREHLADLDATRAKGAALREVVRRDWMLSGSNLERWREAWLPD
;
A
#
# COMPACT_ATOMS: atom_id res chain seq x y z
N MET A 1 -23.27 27.66 -20.18
CA MET A 1 -24.02 27.62 -18.92
C MET A 1 -25.48 27.26 -19.20
N PRO A 2 -25.90 26.00 -19.00
CA PRO A 2 -27.31 25.66 -18.83
C PRO A 2 -27.83 26.35 -17.56
N ALA A 3 -28.94 27.08 -17.64
CA ALA A 3 -29.48 27.87 -16.53
C ALA A 3 -30.98 27.62 -16.36
N TYR A 4 -31.40 27.35 -15.12
CA TYR A 4 -32.81 27.19 -14.72
C TYR A 4 -33.05 27.54 -13.24
N LYS A 5 -32.00 27.75 -12.45
CA LYS A 5 -32.06 28.18 -11.05
C LYS A 5 -31.65 29.64 -10.91
N LEU A 6 -32.39 30.40 -10.10
CA LEU A 6 -32.10 31.82 -9.88
C LEU A 6 -31.24 32.07 -8.64
N ARG A 7 -31.31 31.21 -7.61
CA ARG A 7 -30.77 31.48 -6.26
C ARG A 7 -29.28 31.82 -6.24
N TYR A 8 -28.48 31.11 -7.04
CA TYR A 8 -27.01 31.20 -7.05
C TYR A 8 -26.44 31.79 -8.34
N LEU A 9 -27.30 32.18 -9.28
CA LEU A 9 -26.91 32.57 -10.62
C LEU A 9 -26.02 33.83 -10.64
N ASP A 10 -26.29 34.81 -9.78
CA ASP A 10 -25.50 36.04 -9.71
C ASP A 10 -24.04 35.76 -9.28
N GLU A 11 -23.84 34.80 -8.38
CA GLU A 11 -22.52 34.38 -7.93
C GLU A 11 -21.77 33.62 -9.05
N ALA A 12 -22.45 32.68 -9.71
CA ALA A 12 -21.91 31.95 -10.85
C ALA A 12 -21.51 32.91 -12.00
N LEU A 13 -22.36 33.87 -12.35
CA LEU A 13 -22.09 34.88 -13.38
C LEU A 13 -20.92 35.80 -12.99
N THR A 14 -20.86 36.24 -11.73
CA THR A 14 -19.75 37.06 -11.22
C THR A 14 -18.41 36.32 -11.34
N SER A 15 -18.40 35.02 -11.01
CA SER A 15 -17.20 34.18 -11.11
C SER A 15 -16.64 34.08 -12.54
N VAL A 16 -17.53 34.14 -13.54
CA VAL A 16 -17.16 34.17 -14.97
C VAL A 16 -16.62 35.54 -15.37
N VAL A 17 -17.27 36.63 -14.95
CA VAL A 17 -16.82 38.00 -15.25
C VAL A 17 -15.39 38.25 -14.75
N LEU A 18 -15.01 37.63 -13.62
CA LEU A 18 -13.69 37.73 -13.01
C LEU A 18 -12.61 36.85 -13.67
N GLN A 19 -12.94 36.03 -14.68
CA GLN A 19 -11.97 35.13 -15.30
C GLN A 19 -10.84 35.90 -15.99
N SER A 20 -9.58 35.51 -15.75
CA SER A 20 -8.38 36.17 -16.28
C SER A 20 -8.07 35.84 -17.75
N TYR A 21 -8.63 34.75 -18.29
CA TYR A 21 -8.45 34.36 -19.68
C TYR A 21 -9.05 35.40 -20.65
N PRO A 22 -8.26 35.97 -21.59
CA PRO A 22 -8.67 37.16 -22.34
C PRO A 22 -9.62 36.89 -23.51
N ARG A 23 -9.72 35.65 -24.00
CA ARG A 23 -10.47 35.27 -25.21
C ARG A 23 -11.69 34.41 -24.87
N LEU A 24 -12.60 34.94 -24.06
CA LEU A 24 -13.81 34.23 -23.62
C LEU A 24 -15.05 34.65 -24.42
N GLU A 25 -16.06 33.77 -24.45
CA GLU A 25 -17.48 34.14 -24.61
C GLU A 25 -18.29 33.35 -23.60
N LEU A 26 -19.39 33.91 -23.08
CA LEU A 26 -20.32 33.16 -22.22
C LEU A 26 -21.62 32.91 -22.97
N ILE A 27 -22.02 31.65 -23.09
CA ILE A 27 -23.32 31.25 -23.65
C ILE A 27 -24.22 30.78 -22.52
N VAL A 28 -25.34 31.47 -22.32
CA VAL A 28 -26.37 31.11 -21.35
C VAL A 28 -27.56 30.48 -22.10
N CYS A 29 -27.87 29.23 -21.79
CA CYS A 29 -29.05 28.53 -22.30
C CYS A 29 -30.08 28.44 -21.18
N ASP A 30 -31.09 29.30 -21.24
CA ASP A 30 -32.13 29.43 -20.23
C ASP A 30 -33.29 28.45 -20.48
N ASP A 31 -33.51 27.55 -19.54
CA ASP A 31 -34.59 26.54 -19.49
C ASP A 31 -35.73 26.93 -18.53
N SER A 32 -35.75 28.17 -18.02
CA SER A 32 -36.80 28.71 -17.16
C SER A 32 -38.03 29.19 -17.97
N ALA A 33 -39.18 29.27 -17.30
CA ALA A 33 -40.44 29.69 -17.91
C ALA A 33 -40.66 31.22 -17.87
N ASP A 34 -39.87 31.94 -17.07
CA ASP A 34 -40.02 33.39 -16.84
C ASP A 34 -38.81 34.18 -17.38
N ALA A 35 -38.81 35.49 -17.12
CA ALA A 35 -37.75 36.39 -17.60
C ALA A 35 -36.70 36.75 -16.55
N LEU A 36 -36.65 36.05 -15.42
CA LEU A 36 -35.77 36.44 -14.30
C LEU A 36 -34.30 36.17 -14.61
N ILE A 37 -33.97 35.05 -15.26
CA ILE A 37 -32.59 34.72 -15.67
C ILE A 37 -32.07 35.75 -16.69
N GLU A 38 -32.89 36.12 -17.67
CA GLU A 38 -32.56 37.16 -18.67
C GLU A 38 -32.18 38.49 -18.01
N GLN A 39 -32.94 38.91 -17.00
CA GLN A 39 -32.68 40.15 -16.27
C GLN A 39 -31.34 40.11 -15.51
N ARG A 40 -31.01 38.96 -14.89
CA ARG A 40 -29.72 38.78 -14.19
C ARG A 40 -28.54 38.78 -15.17
N VAL A 41 -28.68 38.09 -16.29
CA VAL A 41 -27.65 38.05 -17.34
C VAL A 41 -27.41 39.44 -17.92
N ALA A 42 -28.46 40.18 -18.25
CA ALA A 42 -28.35 41.53 -18.81
C ALA A 42 -27.57 42.49 -17.90
N ARG A 43 -27.74 42.38 -16.57
CA ARG A 43 -26.99 43.18 -15.59
C ARG A 43 -25.48 42.87 -15.62
N HIS A 44 -25.11 41.61 -15.69
CA HIS A 44 -23.71 41.17 -15.71
C HIS A 44 -23.05 41.47 -17.06
N SER A 45 -23.79 41.45 -18.16
CA SER A 45 -23.29 41.82 -19.49
C SER A 45 -22.71 43.24 -19.53
N LEU A 46 -23.20 44.17 -18.70
CA LEU A 46 -22.67 45.54 -18.62
C LEU A 46 -21.28 45.62 -17.98
N GLN A 47 -20.91 44.62 -17.18
CA GLN A 47 -19.65 44.56 -16.41
C GLN A 47 -18.64 43.60 -17.04
N CYS A 48 -19.06 42.88 -18.09
CA CYS A 48 -18.28 41.81 -18.70
C CYS A 48 -17.40 42.34 -19.84
N ARG A 49 -16.13 41.95 -19.85
CA ARG A 49 -15.15 42.34 -20.88
C ARG A 49 -15.22 41.52 -22.17
N PHE A 50 -16.08 40.52 -22.20
CA PHE A 50 -16.28 39.60 -23.32
C PHE A 50 -17.79 39.37 -23.57
N PRO A 51 -18.19 38.94 -24.78
CA PRO A 51 -19.61 38.80 -25.11
C PRO A 51 -20.30 37.75 -24.25
N ILE A 52 -21.44 38.13 -23.66
CA ILE A 52 -22.41 37.20 -23.08
C ILE A 52 -23.59 37.07 -24.05
N ARG A 53 -23.83 35.85 -24.52
CA ARG A 53 -24.91 35.51 -25.47
C ARG A 53 -25.97 34.70 -24.74
N TYR A 54 -27.15 35.28 -24.64
CA TYR A 54 -28.29 34.69 -23.95
C TYR A 54 -29.28 34.06 -24.93
N PHE A 55 -29.73 32.84 -24.63
CA PHE A 55 -30.72 32.11 -25.42
C PHE A 55 -31.75 31.46 -24.52
N ARG A 56 -33.00 31.97 -24.52
CA ARG A 56 -34.12 31.24 -23.92
C ARG A 56 -34.56 30.08 -24.81
N ASN A 57 -34.84 28.94 -24.21
CA ASN A 57 -35.39 27.79 -24.91
C ASN A 57 -36.92 27.93 -25.05
N PRO A 58 -37.48 27.72 -26.26
CA PRO A 58 -38.94 27.78 -26.47
C PRO A 58 -39.71 26.74 -25.65
N ALA A 59 -39.07 25.61 -25.35
CA ALA A 59 -39.55 24.56 -24.46
C ALA A 59 -38.36 24.02 -23.65
N ARG A 60 -38.62 23.51 -22.44
CA ARG A 60 -37.58 22.99 -21.55
C ARG A 60 -36.82 21.85 -22.23
N LEU A 61 -35.52 22.05 -22.50
CA LEU A 61 -34.65 21.06 -23.15
C LEU A 61 -33.97 20.12 -22.16
N GLY A 62 -33.93 20.52 -20.88
CA GLY A 62 -33.22 19.78 -19.84
C GLY A 62 -31.70 19.86 -20.02
N GLU A 63 -30.98 19.23 -19.10
CA GLU A 63 -29.52 19.34 -19.02
C GLU A 63 -28.81 18.92 -20.33
N LEU A 64 -29.16 17.75 -20.88
CA LEU A 64 -28.57 17.23 -22.11
C LEU A 64 -28.83 18.16 -23.31
N GLY A 65 -30.09 18.53 -23.53
CA GLY A 65 -30.47 19.38 -24.67
C GLY A 65 -29.87 20.78 -24.59
N SER A 66 -29.84 21.37 -23.39
CA SER A 66 -29.21 22.67 -23.15
C SER A 66 -27.68 22.62 -23.32
N LYS A 67 -27.01 21.53 -22.91
CA LYS A 67 -25.57 21.34 -23.18
C LYS A 67 -25.28 21.21 -24.68
N ILE A 68 -26.04 20.38 -25.41
CA ILE A 68 -25.89 20.22 -26.87
C ILE A 68 -26.06 21.57 -27.57
N LYS A 69 -27.13 22.30 -27.26
CA LYS A 69 -27.37 23.64 -27.83
C LYS A 69 -26.22 24.60 -27.52
N GLY A 70 -25.72 24.62 -26.28
CA GLY A 70 -24.59 25.44 -25.89
C GLY A 70 -23.31 25.12 -26.68
N ILE A 71 -22.96 23.84 -26.84
CA ILE A 71 -21.80 23.39 -27.62
C ILE A 71 -21.93 23.80 -29.09
N THR A 72 -23.11 23.62 -29.69
CA THR A 72 -23.38 24.02 -31.08
C THR A 72 -23.21 25.53 -31.28
N LEU A 73 -23.69 26.34 -30.34
CA LEU A 73 -23.65 27.81 -30.42
C LEU A 73 -22.27 28.41 -30.11
N ALA A 74 -21.41 27.69 -29.39
CA ALA A 74 -20.04 28.11 -29.07
C ALA A 74 -19.23 28.36 -30.35
N GLN A 75 -18.35 29.35 -30.30
CA GLN A 75 -17.40 29.74 -31.34
C GLN A 75 -15.94 29.58 -30.87
N GLY A 76 -15.71 29.47 -29.56
CA GLY A 76 -14.40 29.17 -28.98
C GLY A 76 -13.83 27.80 -29.39
N GLU A 77 -12.50 27.67 -29.35
CA GLU A 77 -11.80 26.40 -29.61
C GLU A 77 -12.06 25.36 -28.51
N TYR A 78 -12.17 25.83 -27.26
CA TYR A 78 -12.46 25.01 -26.09
C TYR A 78 -13.83 25.34 -25.52
N VAL A 79 -14.47 24.34 -24.91
CA VAL A 79 -15.71 24.50 -24.15
C VAL A 79 -15.44 24.19 -22.68
N LYS A 80 -15.68 25.19 -21.83
CA LYS A 80 -15.76 25.05 -20.37
C LYS A 80 -17.23 25.01 -19.99
N PHE A 81 -17.69 23.92 -19.39
CA PHE A 81 -19.04 23.91 -18.84
C PHE A 81 -19.06 24.70 -17.53
N LEU A 82 -20.24 25.23 -17.19
CA LEU A 82 -20.51 25.85 -15.91
C LEU A 82 -21.99 25.70 -15.62
N HIS A 83 -22.33 25.10 -14.48
CA HIS A 83 -23.69 25.08 -13.96
C HIS A 83 -24.03 26.42 -13.29
N ASP A 84 -25.32 26.71 -13.17
CA ASP A 84 -25.85 27.99 -12.67
C ASP A 84 -25.72 28.17 -11.14
N ASP A 85 -25.14 27.19 -10.45
CA ASP A 85 -24.92 27.18 -9.00
C ASP A 85 -23.46 26.96 -8.56
N ASP A 86 -22.54 26.73 -9.50
CA ASP A 86 -21.11 26.55 -9.24
C ASP A 86 -20.31 27.84 -9.46
N VAL A 87 -19.13 27.94 -8.83
CA VAL A 87 -18.29 29.15 -8.83
C VAL A 87 -16.90 28.81 -9.36
N LEU A 88 -16.37 29.61 -10.29
CA LEU A 88 -15.01 29.47 -10.82
C LEU A 88 -14.02 30.41 -10.12
N GLN A 89 -12.81 29.94 -9.82
CA GLN A 89 -11.72 30.81 -9.38
C GLN A 89 -11.22 31.68 -10.54
N PRO A 90 -10.71 32.91 -10.30
CA PRO A 90 -10.36 33.87 -11.37
C PRO A 90 -9.44 33.32 -12.47
N ASP A 91 -8.51 32.42 -12.14
CA ASP A 91 -7.56 31.86 -13.11
C ASP A 91 -7.97 30.48 -13.66
N CYS A 92 -9.18 30.01 -13.35
CA CYS A 92 -9.64 28.66 -13.68
C CYS A 92 -9.51 28.34 -15.17
N ILE A 93 -10.06 29.20 -16.05
CA ILE A 93 -10.06 28.95 -17.48
C ILE A 93 -8.66 29.07 -18.07
N ALA A 94 -7.87 30.04 -17.61
CA ALA A 94 -6.51 30.25 -18.10
C ALA A 94 -5.63 29.03 -17.82
N GLN A 95 -5.65 28.52 -16.58
CA GLN A 95 -4.85 27.37 -16.18
C GLN A 95 -5.28 26.08 -16.90
N LEU A 96 -6.59 25.87 -17.10
CA LEU A 96 -7.07 24.67 -17.81
C LEU A 96 -6.72 24.68 -19.31
N VAL A 97 -6.78 25.85 -19.96
CA VAL A 97 -6.33 26.00 -21.36
C VAL A 97 -4.83 25.71 -21.46
N GLU A 98 -4.04 26.32 -20.57
CA GLU A 98 -2.59 26.12 -20.49
C GLU A 98 -2.23 24.64 -20.28
N ALA A 99 -2.97 23.93 -19.43
CA ALA A 99 -2.78 22.51 -19.17
C ALA A 99 -3.01 21.65 -20.42
N ILE A 100 -4.08 21.90 -21.20
CA ILE A 100 -4.33 21.18 -22.46
C ILE A 100 -3.28 21.55 -23.53
N GLU A 101 -2.98 22.84 -23.71
CA GLU A 101 -2.10 23.30 -24.80
C GLU A 101 -0.66 22.83 -24.65
N ARG A 102 -0.15 22.77 -23.41
CA ARG A 102 1.23 22.33 -23.13
C ARG A 102 1.44 20.82 -23.25
N ASN A 103 0.37 20.04 -23.45
CA ASN A 103 0.41 18.59 -23.38
C ASN A 103 -0.26 17.96 -24.61
N PRO A 104 0.49 17.80 -25.72
CA PRO A 104 0.01 17.09 -26.91
C PRO A 104 -0.49 15.68 -26.52
N GLY A 105 -1.69 15.33 -26.98
CA GLY A 105 -2.36 14.06 -26.62
C GLY A 105 -3.35 14.16 -25.43
N THR A 106 -3.53 15.34 -24.85
CA THR A 106 -4.57 15.58 -23.83
C THR A 106 -5.94 15.76 -24.49
N ALA A 107 -6.92 14.93 -24.10
CA ALA A 107 -8.30 15.03 -24.58
C ALA A 107 -9.13 16.05 -23.79
N MET A 108 -8.87 16.16 -22.47
CA MET A 108 -9.58 17.08 -21.58
C MET A 108 -8.71 17.49 -20.39
N ALA A 109 -9.00 18.65 -19.81
CA ALA A 109 -8.43 19.10 -18.55
C ALA A 109 -9.50 19.22 -17.47
N SER A 110 -9.11 18.93 -16.24
CA SER A 110 -9.91 19.16 -15.03
C SER A 110 -9.05 19.74 -13.91
N SER A 111 -9.69 20.17 -12.84
CA SER A 111 -9.03 20.68 -11.63
C SER A 111 -9.61 20.05 -10.38
N ARG A 112 -8.84 20.08 -9.29
CA ARG A 112 -9.39 19.91 -7.95
C ARG A 112 -10.56 20.87 -7.75
N ARG A 113 -11.55 20.43 -6.97
CA ARG A 113 -12.69 21.24 -6.55
C ARG A 113 -12.75 21.37 -5.04
N ILE A 114 -13.42 22.41 -4.58
CA ILE A 114 -13.85 22.53 -3.19
C ILE A 114 -15.36 22.36 -3.17
N ARG A 115 -15.87 21.49 -2.31
CA ARG A 115 -17.31 21.42 -2.06
C ARG A 115 -17.72 22.60 -1.21
N ILE A 116 -18.85 23.24 -1.53
CA ILE A 116 -19.44 24.31 -0.72
C ILE A 116 -20.92 24.05 -0.47
N ASP A 117 -21.47 24.53 0.65
CA ASP A 117 -22.89 24.39 0.99
C ASP A 117 -23.78 25.49 0.38
N ASP A 118 -25.04 25.58 0.84
CA ASP A 118 -26.01 26.60 0.43
C ASP A 118 -25.54 28.05 0.71
N ASP A 119 -24.66 28.24 1.69
CA ASP A 119 -24.14 29.55 2.12
C ASP A 119 -22.71 29.82 1.60
N GLY A 120 -22.16 28.91 0.79
CA GLY A 120 -20.82 29.02 0.23
C GLY A 120 -19.70 28.62 1.20
N GLN A 121 -20.03 28.02 2.33
CA GLN A 121 -19.02 27.52 3.28
C GLN A 121 -18.43 26.20 2.78
N PRO A 122 -17.11 25.96 2.97
CA PRO A 122 -16.47 24.72 2.56
C PRO A 122 -17.06 23.48 3.26
N LEU A 123 -17.27 22.43 2.49
CA LEU A 123 -17.65 21.10 2.96
C LEU A 123 -16.46 20.13 2.84
N PRO A 124 -16.35 19.13 3.73
CA PRO A 124 -15.31 18.12 3.65
C PRO A 124 -15.41 17.31 2.35
N ASP A 125 -14.29 16.79 1.86
CA ASP A 125 -14.29 15.90 0.69
C ASP A 125 -14.95 14.56 1.02
N ILE A 126 -15.51 13.92 -0.01
CA ILE A 126 -15.91 12.50 -0.02
C ILE A 126 -15.07 11.75 -1.04
N LEU A 127 -15.15 10.43 -1.08
CA LEU A 127 -14.38 9.60 -2.02
C LEU A 127 -14.48 10.07 -3.49
N ALA A 128 -15.66 10.52 -3.91
CA ALA A 128 -15.89 11.04 -5.26
C ALA A 128 -15.42 12.49 -5.47
N THR A 129 -15.06 13.26 -4.44
CA THR A 129 -14.62 14.65 -4.58
C THR A 129 -13.17 14.91 -4.20
N CYS A 130 -12.54 13.96 -3.50
CA CYS A 130 -11.14 14.06 -3.11
C CYS A 130 -10.20 14.11 -4.32
N PHE A 131 -9.04 14.76 -4.14
CA PHE A 131 -8.00 14.85 -5.15
C PHE A 131 -6.88 13.86 -4.79
N PRO A 132 -6.66 12.78 -5.58
CA PRO A 132 -5.81 11.66 -5.14
C PRO A 132 -4.30 11.88 -5.33
N PHE A 133 -3.86 13.05 -5.81
CA PHE A 133 -2.46 13.31 -6.14
C PHE A 133 -1.86 14.45 -5.31
N ALA A 134 -0.54 14.48 -5.20
CA ALA A 134 0.18 15.56 -4.49
C ALA A 134 0.42 16.80 -5.37
N ASP A 135 0.59 16.58 -6.68
CA ASP A 135 0.93 17.60 -7.68
C ASP A 135 -0.07 17.55 -8.86
N ASP A 136 0.08 18.47 -9.82
CA ASP A 136 -0.59 18.40 -11.13
C ASP A 136 -0.13 17.18 -11.91
N VAL A 137 -1.07 16.46 -12.52
CA VAL A 137 -0.81 15.18 -13.20
C VAL A 137 -1.42 15.09 -14.59
N LEU A 138 -0.84 14.21 -15.39
CA LEU A 138 -1.40 13.69 -16.62
C LEU A 138 -1.77 12.22 -16.40
N ILE A 139 -3.02 11.84 -16.64
CA ILE A 139 -3.53 10.48 -16.41
C ILE A 139 -3.82 9.82 -17.76
N ASP A 140 -3.38 8.57 -17.91
CA ASP A 140 -3.64 7.78 -19.11
C ASP A 140 -5.16 7.58 -19.28
N GLY A 141 -5.69 8.10 -20.39
CA GLY A 141 -7.12 8.11 -20.64
C GLY A 141 -7.74 6.72 -20.78
N PRO A 142 -7.27 5.87 -21.71
CA PRO A 142 -7.77 4.50 -21.86
C PRO A 142 -7.73 3.68 -20.58
N GLU A 143 -6.66 3.78 -19.78
CA GLU A 143 -6.57 3.08 -18.51
C GLU A 143 -7.57 3.62 -17.48
N LEU A 144 -7.76 4.93 -17.43
CA LEU A 144 -8.78 5.56 -16.59
C LEU A 144 -10.20 5.14 -17.00
N VAL A 145 -10.47 4.94 -18.30
CA VAL A 145 -11.75 4.36 -18.76
C VAL A 145 -11.93 2.94 -18.22
N SER A 146 -10.88 2.12 -18.25
CA SER A 146 -10.90 0.77 -17.69
C SER A 146 -11.15 0.77 -16.19
N PHE A 147 -10.51 1.67 -15.45
CA PHE A 147 -10.75 1.91 -14.03
C PHE A 147 -12.22 2.25 -13.77
N LEU A 148 -12.81 3.20 -14.51
CA LEU A 148 -14.20 3.62 -14.33
C LEU A 148 -15.23 2.51 -14.63
N ALA A 149 -14.84 1.50 -15.42
CA ALA A 149 -15.65 0.31 -15.69
C ALA A 149 -15.82 -0.58 -14.45
N ASP A 150 -14.82 -0.63 -13.58
CA ASP A 150 -14.81 -1.47 -12.37
C ASP A 150 -15.07 -0.65 -11.10
N HIS A 151 -14.62 0.61 -11.09
CA HIS A 151 -14.66 1.55 -9.98
C HIS A 151 -15.24 2.89 -10.44
N THR A 152 -16.56 2.96 -10.58
CA THR A 152 -17.27 4.15 -11.08
C THR A 152 -17.31 5.28 -10.03
N ILE A 153 -16.14 5.90 -9.80
CA ILE A 153 -15.91 6.98 -8.84
C ILE A 153 -15.54 8.25 -9.63
N ASN A 154 -16.42 9.25 -9.64
CA ASN A 154 -16.20 10.49 -10.40
C ASN A 154 -15.31 11.51 -9.66
N PHE A 155 -14.04 11.17 -9.44
CA PHE A 155 -13.05 12.11 -8.88
C PHE A 155 -12.61 13.18 -9.89
N ILE A 156 -12.82 12.95 -11.19
CA ILE A 156 -12.54 13.90 -12.28
C ILE A 156 -13.28 15.23 -12.05
N GLY A 157 -14.49 15.16 -11.52
CA GLY A 157 -15.33 16.30 -11.17
C GLY A 157 -16.53 16.46 -12.08
N GLU A 158 -17.45 17.32 -11.66
CA GLU A 158 -18.65 17.66 -12.42
C GLU A 158 -18.26 18.48 -13.67
N PRO A 159 -19.15 18.66 -14.66
CA PRO A 159 -18.87 19.43 -15.87
C PRO A 159 -18.25 20.81 -15.63
N SER A 160 -18.63 21.50 -14.55
CA SER A 160 -18.04 22.78 -14.14
C SER A 160 -16.53 22.71 -13.88
N CYS A 161 -15.97 21.53 -13.59
CA CYS A 161 -14.54 21.29 -13.41
C CYS A 161 -13.80 21.07 -14.73
N VAL A 162 -14.49 20.72 -15.82
CA VAL A 162 -13.88 20.18 -17.04
C VAL A 162 -13.85 21.16 -18.21
N LEU A 163 -12.71 21.21 -18.90
CA LEU A 163 -12.49 21.87 -20.18
C LEU A 163 -12.15 20.82 -21.25
N ALA A 164 -12.78 20.90 -22.43
CA ALA A 164 -12.46 20.03 -23.56
C ALA A 164 -12.50 20.79 -24.90
N ARG A 165 -11.92 20.20 -25.96
CA ARG A 165 -11.97 20.77 -27.31
C ARG A 165 -13.40 20.74 -27.84
N ARG A 166 -13.85 21.86 -28.40
CA ARG A 166 -15.18 21.99 -28.98
C ARG A 166 -15.42 20.99 -30.11
N ALA A 167 -14.41 20.77 -30.96
CA ALA A 167 -14.50 19.85 -32.09
C ALA A 167 -14.84 18.42 -31.64
N ASP A 168 -14.18 17.93 -30.58
CA ASP A 168 -14.41 16.58 -30.04
C ASP A 168 -15.80 16.46 -29.42
N LEU A 169 -16.25 17.48 -28.69
CA LEU A 169 -17.61 17.51 -28.14
C LEU A 169 -18.70 17.56 -29.22
N LEU A 170 -18.48 18.29 -30.32
CA LEU A 170 -19.40 18.32 -31.46
C LEU A 170 -19.50 16.97 -32.15
N ALA A 171 -18.39 16.23 -32.26
CA ALA A 171 -18.37 14.91 -32.87
C ALA A 171 -19.25 13.89 -32.13
N LEU A 172 -19.51 14.09 -30.83
CA LEU A 172 -20.40 13.24 -30.04
C LEU A 172 -21.89 13.44 -30.36
N GLY A 173 -22.27 14.59 -30.93
CA GLY A 173 -23.63 14.92 -31.37
C GLY A 173 -24.71 14.66 -30.31
N ASN A 174 -25.85 14.11 -30.75
CA ASN A 174 -26.99 13.80 -29.87
C ASN A 174 -26.72 12.64 -28.90
N ALA A 175 -25.63 11.89 -29.10
CA ALA A 175 -25.22 10.80 -28.24
C ALA A 175 -24.34 11.29 -27.07
N LEU A 176 -24.30 12.61 -26.78
CA LEU A 176 -23.39 13.23 -25.81
C LEU A 176 -23.33 12.49 -24.47
N MET A 177 -24.47 12.15 -23.87
CA MET A 177 -24.57 11.39 -22.62
C MET A 177 -25.04 9.94 -22.83
N ALA A 178 -24.68 9.31 -23.96
CA ALA A 178 -25.04 7.94 -24.28
C ALA A 178 -23.81 7.07 -24.60
N LEU A 179 -23.89 5.79 -24.24
CA LEU A 179 -22.93 4.74 -24.59
C LEU A 179 -23.67 3.58 -25.25
N ASN A 180 -23.14 3.07 -26.37
CA ASN A 180 -23.73 1.98 -27.14
C ASN A 180 -25.23 2.21 -27.47
N GLY A 181 -25.61 3.45 -27.79
CA GLY A 181 -27.00 3.84 -28.08
C GLY A 181 -27.93 3.94 -26.86
N LYS A 182 -27.44 3.62 -25.65
CA LYS A 182 -28.20 3.75 -24.39
C LYS A 182 -27.86 5.07 -23.69
N ALA A 183 -28.88 5.83 -23.31
CA ALA A 183 -28.69 7.05 -22.52
C ALA A 183 -28.22 6.70 -21.10
N ILE A 184 -27.21 7.40 -20.61
CA ILE A 184 -26.66 7.24 -19.26
C ILE A 184 -27.25 8.32 -18.37
N HIS A 185 -28.09 7.90 -17.44
CA HIS A 185 -28.69 8.78 -16.44
C HIS A 185 -27.78 8.88 -15.21
N TRP A 186 -27.93 9.94 -14.40
CA TRP A 186 -27.17 10.19 -13.17
C TRP A 186 -25.69 10.55 -13.35
N VAL A 187 -24.92 9.70 -14.05
CA VAL A 187 -23.49 9.90 -14.37
C VAL A 187 -23.28 10.17 -15.86
N GLY A 188 -24.18 10.95 -16.46
CA GLY A 188 -24.13 11.28 -17.88
C GLY A 188 -22.88 12.08 -18.27
N ASP A 189 -22.29 12.80 -17.32
CA ASP A 189 -21.00 13.47 -17.46
C ASP A 189 -19.84 12.46 -17.66
N LEU A 190 -19.80 11.38 -16.88
CA LEU A 190 -18.81 10.31 -17.08
C LEU A 190 -18.95 9.67 -18.47
N ALA A 191 -20.17 9.57 -19.02
CA ALA A 191 -20.37 9.08 -20.39
C ALA A 191 -19.71 10.00 -21.43
N ILE A 192 -19.69 11.32 -21.20
CA ILE A 192 -18.93 12.28 -22.02
C ILE A 192 -17.43 12.00 -21.86
N TYR A 193 -16.96 11.91 -20.62
CA TYR A 193 -15.54 11.80 -20.32
C TYR A 193 -14.92 10.52 -20.87
N VAL A 194 -15.55 9.35 -20.69
CA VAL A 194 -14.97 8.09 -21.17
C VAL A 194 -14.84 8.05 -22.69
N LYS A 195 -15.72 8.74 -23.43
CA LYS A 195 -15.60 8.87 -24.89
C LYS A 195 -14.43 9.76 -25.31
N LEU A 196 -14.16 10.84 -24.57
CA LEU A 196 -13.00 11.70 -24.81
C LEU A 196 -11.70 10.99 -24.41
N LEU A 197 -11.68 10.39 -23.21
CA LEU A 197 -10.51 9.73 -22.62
C LEU A 197 -10.10 8.47 -23.37
N ARG A 198 -11.00 7.84 -24.12
CA ARG A 198 -10.62 6.72 -25.00
C ARG A 198 -9.59 7.12 -26.06
N HIS A 199 -9.52 8.41 -26.41
CA HIS A 199 -8.70 8.96 -27.48
C HIS A 199 -7.59 9.91 -27.00
N GLY A 200 -7.44 10.12 -25.70
CA GLY A 200 -6.36 10.95 -25.15
C GLY A 200 -6.39 11.07 -23.63
N ASN A 201 -5.39 11.73 -23.08
CA ASN A 201 -5.14 11.77 -21.64
C ASN A 201 -5.97 12.85 -20.91
N LEU A 202 -6.11 12.70 -19.60
CA LEU A 202 -6.66 13.73 -18.71
C LEU A 202 -5.51 14.54 -18.08
N ALA A 203 -5.47 15.85 -18.33
CA ALA A 203 -4.65 16.75 -17.51
C ALA A 203 -5.45 17.18 -16.27
N MET A 204 -4.94 16.94 -15.07
CA MET A 204 -5.65 17.23 -13.83
C MET A 204 -4.80 18.11 -12.91
N LEU A 205 -5.31 19.30 -12.59
CA LEU A 205 -4.63 20.29 -11.76
C LEU A 205 -4.98 20.10 -10.27
N ALA A 206 -3.97 20.16 -9.40
CA ALA A 206 -4.10 20.08 -7.94
C ALA A 206 -4.70 21.35 -7.32
N SER A 207 -4.58 22.47 -8.03
CA SER A 207 -5.19 23.75 -7.63
C SER A 207 -6.72 23.66 -7.58
N PRO A 208 -7.37 24.12 -6.51
CA PRO A 208 -8.83 24.09 -6.38
C PRO A 208 -9.50 25.21 -7.20
N LEU A 209 -9.64 25.01 -8.52
CA LEU A 209 -10.09 26.07 -9.44
C LEU A 209 -11.61 26.20 -9.58
N THR A 210 -12.37 25.28 -8.99
CA THR A 210 -13.84 25.26 -9.04
C THR A 210 -14.40 25.03 -7.64
N GLN A 211 -15.44 25.76 -7.26
CA GLN A 211 -16.24 25.46 -6.07
C GLN A 211 -17.55 24.83 -6.52
N PHE A 212 -17.75 23.57 -6.13
CA PHE A 212 -18.92 22.78 -6.45
C PHE A 212 -19.94 22.91 -5.33
N ARG A 213 -21.11 23.49 -5.64
CA ARG A 213 -22.15 23.69 -4.62
C ARG A 213 -22.86 22.38 -4.31
N VAL A 214 -23.27 22.21 -3.06
CA VAL A 214 -24.09 21.11 -2.57
C VAL A 214 -25.31 21.74 -1.92
N SER A 215 -26.44 21.71 -2.64
CA SER A 215 -27.67 22.37 -2.22
C SER A 215 -28.87 21.45 -2.24
N SER A 216 -29.87 21.76 -1.41
CA SER A 216 -31.18 21.09 -1.42
C SER A 216 -31.92 21.19 -2.76
N ALA A 217 -31.55 22.17 -3.60
CA ALA A 217 -32.13 22.43 -4.91
C ALA A 217 -31.41 21.70 -6.07
N GLN A 218 -30.38 20.89 -5.79
CA GLN A 218 -29.68 20.13 -6.82
C GLN A 218 -30.37 18.83 -7.20
N PHE A 219 -30.30 18.50 -8.50
CA PHE A 219 -30.75 17.20 -8.99
C PHE A 219 -30.00 16.04 -8.30
N SER A 220 -28.69 16.18 -8.05
CA SER A 220 -27.87 15.19 -7.33
C SER A 220 -28.25 15.05 -5.85
N GLN A 221 -28.92 16.04 -5.24
CA GLN A 221 -29.44 15.94 -3.88
C GLN A 221 -30.48 14.84 -3.75
N SER A 222 -31.29 14.60 -4.80
CA SER A 222 -32.31 13.55 -4.78
C SER A 222 -31.73 12.14 -4.54
N GLY A 223 -30.48 11.89 -4.90
CA GLY A 223 -29.76 10.64 -4.63
C GLY A 223 -28.97 10.63 -3.33
N ARG A 224 -28.69 11.80 -2.74
CA ARG A 224 -28.19 11.91 -1.35
C ARG A 224 -29.33 11.69 -0.35
N ASP A 225 -30.52 12.17 -0.68
CA ASP A 225 -31.74 11.99 0.10
C ASP A 225 -32.36 10.59 -0.11
N GLN A 226 -32.02 9.90 -1.21
CA GLN A 226 -32.52 8.57 -1.57
C GLN A 226 -31.39 7.71 -2.18
N PRO A 227 -30.65 6.98 -1.35
CA PRO A 227 -29.64 6.03 -1.81
C PRO A 227 -30.24 5.04 -2.83
N GLY A 228 -29.55 4.79 -3.94
CA GLY A 228 -29.95 3.84 -4.99
C GLY A 228 -30.55 4.45 -6.27
N ILE A 229 -30.96 5.72 -6.28
CA ILE A 229 -31.52 6.39 -7.48
C ILE A 229 -30.52 6.49 -8.63
N GLY A 230 -29.21 6.48 -8.33
CA GLY A 230 -28.14 6.56 -9.31
C GLY A 230 -27.61 5.21 -9.82
N ASP A 231 -27.89 4.11 -9.10
CA ASP A 231 -27.18 2.84 -9.27
C ASP A 231 -27.35 2.26 -10.68
N GLN A 232 -28.57 2.37 -11.23
CA GLN A 232 -28.83 1.94 -12.59
C GLN A 232 -28.00 2.74 -13.61
N GLY A 233 -27.80 4.04 -13.38
CA GLY A 233 -26.96 4.88 -14.23
C GLY A 233 -25.48 4.50 -14.16
N HIS A 234 -24.99 4.21 -12.95
CA HIS A 234 -23.64 3.69 -12.75
C HIS A 234 -23.46 2.33 -13.45
N GLU A 235 -24.42 1.41 -13.31
CA GLU A 235 -24.35 0.10 -13.94
C GLU A 235 -24.45 0.18 -15.46
N ASP A 236 -25.34 1.03 -15.98
CA ASP A 236 -25.48 1.28 -17.42
C ASP A 236 -24.18 1.80 -18.04
N LEU A 237 -23.46 2.67 -17.32
CA LEU A 237 -22.14 3.15 -17.72
C LEU A 237 -21.13 1.99 -17.78
N ARG A 238 -21.03 1.18 -16.71
CA ARG A 238 -20.09 0.04 -16.65
C ARG A 238 -20.36 -0.98 -17.74
N GLN A 239 -21.62 -1.34 -17.94
CA GLN A 239 -22.03 -2.26 -19.01
C GLN A 239 -21.74 -1.68 -20.38
N GLY A 240 -22.00 -0.39 -20.60
CA GLY A 240 -21.68 0.30 -21.84
C GLY A 240 -20.19 0.23 -22.17
N ILE A 241 -19.32 0.53 -21.21
CA ILE A 241 -17.85 0.45 -21.38
C ILE A 241 -17.40 -0.98 -21.71
N ARG A 242 -17.95 -1.98 -21.01
CA ARG A 242 -17.63 -3.40 -21.23
C ARG A 242 -18.09 -3.90 -22.61
N GLN A 243 -19.33 -3.59 -22.99
CA GLN A 243 -19.88 -3.98 -24.30
C GLN A 243 -19.12 -3.36 -25.48
N LEU A 244 -18.56 -2.17 -25.28
CA LEU A 244 -17.73 -1.49 -26.27
C LEU A 244 -16.27 -2.01 -26.29
N GLY A 245 -15.90 -2.94 -25.41
CA GLY A 245 -14.55 -3.47 -25.30
C GLY A 245 -13.52 -2.44 -24.83
N TRP A 246 -13.96 -1.46 -24.02
CA TRP A 246 -13.10 -0.39 -23.51
C TRP A 246 -12.49 -0.70 -22.14
N ARG A 247 -12.90 -1.81 -21.53
CA ARG A 247 -12.29 -2.36 -20.31
C ARG A 247 -11.15 -3.30 -20.68
N ARG A 248 -10.03 -3.24 -19.95
CA ARG A 248 -8.94 -4.22 -20.02
C ARG A 248 -9.39 -5.52 -19.35
N GLU A 249 -9.19 -6.62 -20.06
CA GLU A 249 -9.56 -7.96 -19.56
C GLU A 249 -8.46 -8.63 -18.73
N THR A 250 -7.22 -8.14 -18.83
CA THR A 250 -6.05 -8.63 -18.09
C THR A 250 -5.40 -7.52 -17.27
N GLY A 251 -4.78 -7.88 -16.15
CA GLY A 251 -4.18 -6.95 -15.18
C GLY A 251 -5.17 -6.38 -14.16
N ASP A 252 -4.66 -5.58 -13.21
CA ASP A 252 -5.49 -4.91 -12.20
C ASP A 252 -5.96 -3.53 -12.69
N ASN A 253 -7.28 -3.34 -12.81
CA ASN A 253 -7.88 -2.08 -13.21
C ASN A 253 -7.84 -0.99 -12.13
N ARG A 254 -7.39 -1.32 -10.91
CA ARG A 254 -7.02 -0.33 -9.90
C ARG A 254 -5.77 0.45 -10.28
N LEU A 255 -4.84 -0.18 -11.01
CA LEU A 255 -3.59 0.44 -11.45
C LEU A 255 -3.83 1.25 -12.74
N VAL A 256 -3.68 2.57 -12.61
CA VAL A 256 -3.79 3.53 -13.72
C VAL A 256 -2.47 4.27 -13.86
N ARG A 257 -1.95 4.35 -15.08
CA ARG A 257 -0.74 5.10 -15.38
C ARG A 257 -0.94 6.61 -15.24
N VAL A 258 -0.08 7.24 -14.44
CA VAL A 258 -0.08 8.68 -14.14
C VAL A 258 1.34 9.25 -14.31
N ALA A 259 1.47 10.41 -14.95
CA ALA A 259 2.72 11.14 -15.10
C ALA A 259 2.61 12.55 -14.47
N PRO A 260 3.71 13.16 -14.00
CA PRO A 260 3.70 14.57 -13.60
C PRO A 260 3.37 15.48 -14.79
N LEU A 261 2.57 16.54 -14.54
CA LEU A 261 2.28 17.56 -15.57
C LEU A 261 3.39 18.63 -15.68
N SER A 262 4.23 18.75 -14.65
CA SER A 262 5.29 19.77 -14.55
C SER A 262 6.39 19.62 -15.62
N PRO A 263 6.85 20.72 -16.24
CA PRO A 263 7.93 20.69 -17.23
C PRO A 263 9.32 20.40 -16.65
N HIS A 264 9.49 20.49 -15.33
CA HIS A 264 10.78 20.24 -14.65
C HIS A 264 10.99 18.77 -14.24
N LYS A 265 9.97 17.92 -14.40
CA LYS A 265 10.04 16.49 -14.13
C LYS A 265 9.94 15.74 -15.46
N ALA A 266 10.67 14.62 -15.59
CA ALA A 266 10.52 13.76 -16.75
C ALA A 266 9.07 13.25 -16.85
N ARG A 267 8.47 13.32 -18.04
CA ARG A 267 7.09 12.89 -18.31
C ARG A 267 7.01 11.36 -18.41
N VAL A 268 7.22 10.70 -17.29
CA VAL A 268 7.20 9.24 -17.16
C VAL A 268 5.90 8.81 -16.51
N PHE A 269 5.13 7.98 -17.22
CA PHE A 269 3.92 7.38 -16.68
C PHE A 269 4.27 6.24 -15.72
N LYS A 270 3.77 6.31 -14.49
CA LYS A 270 3.92 5.29 -13.45
C LYS A 270 2.55 4.73 -13.07
N PRO A 271 2.40 3.42 -12.84
CA PRO A 271 1.15 2.85 -12.37
C PRO A 271 0.85 3.36 -10.95
N VAL A 272 -0.38 3.78 -10.70
CA VAL A 272 -0.89 4.21 -9.39
C VAL A 272 -2.13 3.40 -9.06
N ASP A 273 -2.20 2.78 -7.88
CA ASP A 273 -3.46 2.24 -7.34
C ASP A 273 -4.39 3.40 -6.99
N LEU A 274 -5.28 3.71 -7.93
CA LEU A 274 -6.15 4.87 -7.85
C LEU A 274 -7.25 4.69 -6.79
N VAL A 275 -7.66 3.46 -6.48
CA VAL A 275 -8.60 3.20 -5.39
C VAL A 275 -7.95 3.54 -4.05
N ASN A 276 -6.73 3.04 -3.82
CA ASN A 276 -6.00 3.33 -2.59
C ASN A 276 -5.68 4.83 -2.47
N ALA A 277 -5.22 5.48 -3.55
CA ALA A 277 -4.94 6.91 -3.55
C ALA A 277 -6.18 7.76 -3.21
N LEU A 278 -7.36 7.40 -3.73
CA LEU A 278 -8.64 8.05 -3.40
C LEU A 278 -9.05 7.78 -1.95
N MET A 279 -8.94 6.54 -1.47
CA MET A 279 -9.23 6.21 -0.07
C MET A 279 -8.32 6.98 0.89
N GLN A 280 -7.02 7.11 0.57
CA GLN A 280 -6.08 7.91 1.33
C GLN A 280 -6.46 9.39 1.35
N SER A 281 -6.78 9.96 0.18
CA SER A 281 -7.15 11.38 0.07
C SER A 281 -8.49 11.69 0.77
N ALA A 282 -9.41 10.72 0.79
CA ALA A 282 -10.68 10.83 1.52
C ALA A 282 -10.53 10.63 3.04
N GLY A 283 -9.31 10.40 3.57
CA GLY A 283 -9.09 10.09 4.99
C GLY A 283 -9.65 8.73 5.41
N MET A 284 -9.96 7.87 4.45
CA MET A 284 -10.50 6.52 4.65
C MET A 284 -9.41 5.44 4.70
N ALA A 285 -8.21 5.77 4.21
CA ALA A 285 -6.98 5.02 4.46
C ALA A 285 -5.98 5.97 5.11
N GLU A 286 -5.43 5.61 6.27
CA GLU A 286 -4.35 6.38 6.87
C GLU A 286 -3.15 6.37 5.92
N ARG A 287 -2.67 7.54 5.48
CA ARG A 287 -1.30 7.62 4.96
C ARG A 287 -0.39 7.16 6.09
N VAL A 288 0.33 6.06 5.87
CA VAL A 288 1.42 5.65 6.75
C VAL A 288 2.55 6.66 6.57
N SER A 289 2.47 7.76 7.31
CA SER A 289 3.54 8.73 7.46
C SER A 289 4.55 8.19 8.47
N PRO A 290 5.81 8.66 8.44
CA PRO A 290 6.77 8.30 9.49
C PRO A 290 6.23 8.54 10.90
N ALA A 291 5.50 9.64 11.12
CA ALA A 291 4.91 9.96 12.42
C ALA A 291 3.81 8.96 12.85
N THR A 292 2.88 8.60 11.96
CA THR A 292 1.83 7.62 12.27
C THR A 292 2.39 6.20 12.38
N TRP A 293 3.39 5.85 11.57
CA TRP A 293 4.08 4.57 11.62
C TRP A 293 4.85 4.36 12.92
N LEU A 294 5.59 5.38 13.39
CA LEU A 294 6.25 5.36 14.70
C LEU A 294 5.22 5.41 15.85
N GLY A 295 4.14 6.17 15.68
CA GLY A 295 3.14 6.41 16.71
C GLY A 295 2.39 5.17 17.20
N VAL A 296 2.37 4.07 16.43
CA VAL A 296 1.74 2.81 16.85
C VAL A 296 2.74 1.77 17.40
N ARG A 297 4.04 2.08 17.41
CA ARG A 297 5.09 1.22 17.96
C ARG A 297 5.18 1.32 19.48
N HIS A 298 4.10 0.97 20.17
CA HIS A 298 4.05 0.88 21.63
C HIS A 298 3.30 -0.38 22.09
N PRO A 299 3.81 -1.14 23.08
CA PRO A 299 3.12 -2.35 23.51
C PRO A 299 1.77 -2.03 24.12
N ASN A 300 0.73 -2.79 23.75
CA ASN A 300 -0.55 -2.73 24.44
C ASN A 300 -0.43 -3.33 25.87
N THR A 301 -1.50 -3.23 26.67
CA THR A 301 -1.51 -3.68 28.08
C THR A 301 -1.08 -5.15 28.25
N VAL A 302 -1.58 -6.04 27.39
CA VAL A 302 -1.25 -7.48 27.43
C VAL A 302 0.21 -7.70 27.03
N GLN A 303 0.63 -7.10 25.92
CA GLN A 303 2.02 -7.20 25.44
C GLN A 303 2.99 -6.70 26.50
N ARG A 304 2.69 -5.57 27.15
CA ARG A 304 3.51 -5.00 28.23
C ARG A 304 3.68 -5.99 29.39
N ALA A 305 2.60 -6.63 29.84
CA ALA A 305 2.67 -7.61 30.91
C ALA A 305 3.54 -8.85 30.54
N LEU A 306 3.41 -9.34 29.30
CA LEU A 306 4.21 -10.47 28.80
C LEU A 306 5.69 -10.10 28.65
N ILE A 307 5.97 -8.90 28.15
CA ILE A 307 7.32 -8.33 28.03
C ILE A 307 7.97 -8.19 29.41
N GLU A 308 7.25 -7.60 30.38
CA GLU A 308 7.77 -7.42 31.73
C GLU A 308 8.08 -8.78 32.39
N ALA A 309 7.18 -9.76 32.26
CA ALA A 309 7.43 -11.11 32.74
C ALA A 309 8.67 -11.76 32.07
N ARG A 310 8.84 -11.57 30.75
CA ARG A 310 10.00 -12.06 30.00
C ARG A 310 11.30 -11.42 30.49
N LEU A 311 11.32 -10.11 30.65
CA LEU A 311 12.49 -9.37 31.16
C LEU A 311 12.83 -9.79 32.58
N GLN A 312 11.84 -9.90 33.48
CA GLN A 312 12.05 -10.36 34.86
C GLN A 312 12.62 -11.79 34.92
N ALA A 313 12.17 -12.69 34.05
CA ALA A 313 12.74 -14.03 33.93
C ALA A 313 14.22 -14.04 33.48
N HIS A 314 14.72 -12.93 32.94
CA HIS A 314 16.11 -12.73 32.50
C HIS A 314 16.81 -11.63 33.32
N ALA A 315 16.52 -11.57 34.63
CA ALA A 315 17.13 -10.61 35.56
C ALA A 315 16.98 -9.13 35.11
N GLY A 316 15.82 -8.80 34.53
CA GLY A 316 15.46 -7.48 34.01
C GLY A 316 15.98 -7.16 32.60
N GLY A 317 16.70 -8.08 31.97
CA GLY A 317 17.22 -7.95 30.61
C GLY A 317 18.68 -7.44 30.54
N PRO A 318 19.22 -7.28 29.31
CA PRO A 318 20.60 -6.85 29.07
C PRO A 318 20.90 -5.43 29.59
N ARG A 319 22.01 -5.23 30.30
CA ARG A 319 22.39 -3.92 30.83
C ARG A 319 23.06 -3.08 29.74
N ILE A 320 22.40 -2.00 29.33
CA ILE A 320 22.86 -1.13 28.24
C ILE A 320 23.46 0.16 28.81
N ALA A 321 24.73 0.42 28.53
CA ALA A 321 25.36 1.71 28.79
C ALA A 321 25.08 2.67 27.63
N VAL A 322 24.44 3.80 27.92
CA VAL A 322 24.25 4.93 27.00
C VAL A 322 25.32 5.97 27.33
N LEU A 323 26.31 6.10 26.46
CA LEU A 323 27.34 7.14 26.56
C LEU A 323 26.87 8.35 25.76
N LEU A 324 26.31 9.34 26.47
CA LEU A 324 25.77 10.59 25.91
C LEU A 324 26.92 11.58 25.69
N ILE A 325 27.26 11.82 24.43
CA ILE A 325 28.40 12.63 24.00
C ILE A 325 27.94 14.06 23.73
N ASP A 326 28.48 15.01 24.48
CA ASP A 326 28.25 16.44 24.31
C ASP A 326 29.57 17.15 23.98
N ARG A 327 29.89 17.24 22.69
CA ARG A 327 31.14 17.84 22.20
C ARG A 327 31.15 19.37 22.35
N HIS A 328 29.99 20.00 22.45
CA HIS A 328 29.84 21.45 22.30
C HIS A 328 29.33 22.17 23.56
N GLY A 329 29.08 21.45 24.65
CA GLY A 329 28.48 22.03 25.85
C GLY A 329 26.98 22.33 25.67
N ASP A 330 26.27 21.59 24.82
CA ASP A 330 24.86 21.77 24.52
C ASP A 330 23.96 21.19 25.64
N ALA A 331 23.76 22.01 26.67
CA ALA A 331 22.89 21.68 27.79
C ALA A 331 21.44 21.35 27.36
N ALA A 332 20.93 21.98 26.29
CA ALA A 332 19.57 21.74 25.82
C ALA A 332 19.47 20.37 25.13
N GLY A 333 20.45 20.03 24.28
CA GLY A 333 20.56 18.72 23.65
C GLY A 333 20.71 17.60 24.68
N VAL A 334 21.57 17.77 25.70
CA VAL A 334 21.73 16.81 26.79
C VAL A 334 20.41 16.59 27.54
N ALA A 335 19.72 17.68 27.90
CA ALA A 335 18.44 17.61 28.59
C ALA A 335 17.36 16.93 27.73
N ALA A 336 17.29 17.23 26.43
CA ALA A 336 16.32 16.63 25.51
C ALA A 336 16.55 15.13 25.34
N THR A 337 17.80 14.69 25.13
CA THR A 337 18.14 13.26 25.02
C THR A 337 17.79 12.51 26.30
N ARG A 338 18.17 13.05 27.48
CA ARG A 338 17.81 12.43 28.78
C ARG A 338 16.31 12.37 29.00
N ALA A 339 15.58 13.45 28.69
CA ALA A 339 14.12 13.47 28.82
C ALA A 339 13.45 12.45 27.90
N SER A 340 13.97 12.26 26.68
CA SER A 340 13.45 11.23 25.77
C SER A 340 13.67 9.82 26.34
N LEU A 341 14.84 9.56 26.93
CA LEU A 341 15.15 8.29 27.56
C LEU A 341 14.27 8.01 28.78
N ASP A 342 14.03 9.02 29.63
CA ASP A 342 13.13 8.94 30.79
C ASP A 342 11.65 8.77 30.37
N ALA A 343 11.26 9.36 29.23
CA ALA A 343 9.92 9.20 28.66
C ALA A 343 9.67 7.80 28.07
N VAL A 344 10.73 7.08 27.69
CA VAL A 344 10.69 5.70 27.21
C VAL A 344 10.57 4.75 28.42
N ALA A 345 9.41 4.74 29.05
CA ALA A 345 9.14 3.99 30.28
C ALA A 345 9.13 2.44 30.13
N CYS A 346 9.43 1.92 28.93
CA CYS A 346 9.23 0.52 28.56
C CYS A 346 10.45 -0.39 28.79
N TYR A 347 11.65 0.17 29.00
CA TYR A 347 12.84 -0.60 29.39
C TYR A 347 13.72 0.17 30.39
N GLN A 348 14.02 -0.42 31.54
CA GLN A 348 14.65 0.29 32.67
C GLN A 348 16.10 -0.12 32.97
N HIS A 349 16.61 -1.17 32.34
CA HIS A 349 17.98 -1.69 32.57
C HIS A 349 19.01 -0.96 31.69
N HIS A 350 18.99 0.37 31.72
CA HIS A 350 19.98 1.21 31.06
C HIS A 350 20.68 2.13 32.06
N HIS A 351 21.93 2.46 31.77
CA HIS A 351 22.75 3.37 32.57
C HIS A 351 23.33 4.45 31.66
N THR A 352 23.10 5.72 31.99
CA THR A 352 23.53 6.85 31.16
C THR A 352 24.72 7.57 31.78
N TRP A 353 25.78 7.76 30.99
CA TRP A 353 26.92 8.63 31.32
C TRP A 353 26.89 9.85 30.42
N VAL A 354 27.15 11.03 31.00
CA VAL A 354 27.23 12.29 30.25
C VAL A 354 28.71 12.63 30.08
N ILE A 355 29.18 12.54 28.85
CA ILE A 355 30.57 12.79 28.46
C ILE A 355 30.58 14.13 27.73
N SER A 356 30.94 15.20 28.43
CA SER A 356 30.76 16.58 27.95
C SER A 356 32.06 17.36 27.98
N SER A 357 32.21 18.30 27.04
CA SER A 357 33.26 19.32 27.07
C SER A 357 32.96 20.43 28.10
N SER A 358 31.73 20.51 28.61
CA SER A 358 31.31 21.48 29.63
C SER A 358 31.49 20.94 31.06
N PRO A 359 32.36 21.55 31.89
CA PRO A 359 32.50 21.16 33.29
C PRO A 359 31.19 21.30 34.09
N GLN A 360 30.31 22.22 33.67
CA GLN A 360 29.00 22.39 34.30
C GLN A 360 28.10 21.18 34.06
N GLN A 361 28.01 20.69 32.83
CA GLN A 361 27.21 19.51 32.49
C GLN A 361 27.73 18.24 33.19
N VAL A 362 29.06 18.13 33.30
CA VAL A 362 29.72 17.07 34.07
C VAL A 362 29.31 17.13 35.54
N ALA A 363 29.37 18.31 36.17
CA ALA A 363 28.99 18.48 37.57
C ALA A 363 27.49 18.19 37.83
N GLU A 364 26.61 18.63 36.93
CA GLU A 364 25.16 18.35 37.00
C GLU A 364 24.84 16.86 36.88
N SER A 365 25.71 16.08 36.25
CA SER A 365 25.56 14.62 36.05
C SER A 365 26.16 13.77 37.18
N GLY A 366 26.78 14.40 38.19
CA GLY A 366 27.33 13.72 39.37
C GLY A 366 28.40 12.67 39.04
N GLU A 367 28.31 11.50 39.67
CA GLU A 367 29.27 10.38 39.47
C GLU A 367 29.26 9.79 38.05
N ARG A 368 28.27 10.12 37.23
CA ARG A 368 28.17 9.69 35.82
C ARG A 368 28.52 10.81 34.83
N GLY A 369 29.03 11.94 35.30
CA GLY A 369 29.61 12.98 34.47
C GLY A 369 31.09 12.76 34.21
N VAL A 370 31.53 12.84 32.97
CA VAL A 370 32.94 12.73 32.58
C VAL A 370 33.34 13.86 31.64
N LEU A 371 34.45 14.54 31.95
CA LEU A 371 34.97 15.59 31.09
C LEU A 371 35.68 14.97 29.87
N ILE A 372 35.36 15.47 28.68
CA ILE A 372 36.04 15.07 27.43
C ILE A 372 37.51 15.51 27.51
N ASP A 373 38.41 14.59 27.18
CA ASP A 373 39.76 14.95 26.77
C ASP A 373 39.70 15.58 25.37
N GLU A 374 39.92 16.89 25.26
CA GLU A 374 39.80 17.64 24.00
C GLU A 374 40.71 17.10 22.88
N GLN A 375 41.75 16.34 23.23
CA GLN A 375 42.68 15.74 22.27
C GLN A 375 42.27 14.32 21.85
N ASP A 376 41.43 13.63 22.64
CA ASP A 376 41.10 12.22 22.40
C ASP A 376 39.79 11.78 23.09
N LEU A 377 38.67 11.91 22.37
CA LEU A 377 37.37 11.43 22.84
C LEU A 377 37.36 9.90 23.01
N ALA A 378 37.99 9.15 22.10
CA ALA A 378 38.01 7.69 22.15
C ALA A 378 38.74 7.17 23.40
N ALA A 379 39.86 7.79 23.79
CA ALA A 379 40.52 7.48 25.05
C ALA A 379 39.63 7.74 26.26
N THR A 380 38.84 8.82 26.23
CA THR A 380 37.86 9.12 27.28
C THR A 380 36.78 8.05 27.36
N LEU A 381 36.20 7.66 26.21
CA LEU A 381 35.20 6.60 26.10
C LEU A 381 35.75 5.27 26.65
N ASN A 382 36.94 4.88 26.22
CA ASN A 382 37.59 3.63 26.65
C ASN A 382 37.82 3.58 28.17
N ARG A 383 38.23 4.70 28.79
CA ARG A 383 38.36 4.79 30.26
C ARG A 383 37.02 4.56 30.97
N VAL A 384 35.95 5.20 30.47
CA VAL A 384 34.60 5.01 31.01
C VAL A 384 34.19 3.54 30.88
N ILE A 385 34.28 2.97 29.68
CA ILE A 385 33.89 1.58 29.41
C ILE A 385 34.67 0.58 30.28
N THR A 386 35.98 0.77 30.45
CA THR A 386 36.84 -0.13 31.25
C THR A 386 36.53 -0.08 32.73
N SER A 387 35.99 1.03 33.23
CA SER A 387 35.65 1.20 34.65
C SER A 387 34.32 0.56 35.07
N GLN A 388 33.58 -0.06 34.14
CA GLN A 388 32.24 -0.61 34.41
C GLN A 388 32.23 -2.15 34.34
N ASP A 389 32.11 -2.82 35.49
CA ASP A 389 32.01 -4.28 35.55
C ASP A 389 30.59 -4.83 35.36
N ALA A 390 29.58 -3.94 35.33
CA ALA A 390 28.17 -4.28 35.37
C ALA A 390 27.38 -3.88 34.11
N ILE A 391 28.02 -3.89 32.95
CA ILE A 391 27.42 -3.56 31.65
C ILE A 391 27.54 -4.76 30.71
N ASP A 392 26.59 -4.92 29.79
CA ASP A 392 26.64 -5.99 28.79
C ASP A 392 26.89 -5.40 27.39
N TRP A 393 26.29 -4.23 27.13
CA TRP A 393 26.32 -3.55 25.83
C TRP A 393 26.56 -2.05 25.98
N VAL A 394 27.26 -1.44 25.02
CA VAL A 394 27.61 -0.02 24.99
C VAL A 394 27.03 0.62 23.73
N LEU A 395 26.29 1.72 23.90
CA LEU A 395 25.73 2.55 22.83
C LEU A 395 26.25 3.98 22.98
N LEU A 396 26.76 4.55 21.88
CA LEU A 396 27.17 5.95 21.80
C LEU A 396 26.01 6.78 21.24
N VAL A 397 25.72 7.93 21.85
CA VAL A 397 24.62 8.82 21.43
C VAL A 397 25.06 10.27 21.56
N ASP A 398 24.91 11.08 20.52
CA ASP A 398 25.17 12.51 20.63
C ASP A 398 24.03 13.26 21.33
N ALA A 399 24.39 14.33 22.03
CA ALA A 399 23.45 15.28 22.60
C ALA A 399 22.49 15.83 21.52
N GLY A 400 21.20 15.81 21.82
CA GLY A 400 20.13 16.22 20.90
C GLY A 400 19.46 15.07 20.13
N SER A 401 20.06 13.88 20.07
CA SER A 401 19.40 12.68 19.55
C SER A 401 18.34 12.18 20.54
N LEU A 402 17.17 11.78 20.06
CA LEU A 402 16.03 11.38 20.89
C LEU A 402 15.73 9.89 20.75
N PHE A 403 15.50 9.18 21.85
CA PHE A 403 15.06 7.79 21.81
C PHE A 403 13.62 7.65 21.31
N THR A 404 13.37 6.65 20.47
CA THR A 404 12.00 6.29 20.07
C THR A 404 11.31 5.52 21.20
N ALA A 405 9.97 5.50 21.17
CA ALA A 405 9.16 4.85 22.21
C ALA A 405 9.41 3.34 22.38
N SER A 406 9.85 2.67 21.31
CA SER A 406 10.06 1.22 21.24
C SER A 406 11.52 0.81 21.08
N GLY A 407 12.41 1.70 20.66
CA GLY A 407 13.76 1.36 20.19
C GLY A 407 14.57 0.52 21.18
N LEU A 408 14.77 1.03 22.40
CA LEU A 408 15.54 0.31 23.43
C LEU A 408 14.85 -0.98 23.90
N LEU A 409 13.52 -0.98 23.95
CA LEU A 409 12.76 -2.17 24.32
C LEU A 409 12.95 -3.30 23.31
N MET A 410 12.76 -3.01 22.02
CA MET A 410 12.94 -4.00 20.96
C MET A 410 14.39 -4.49 20.91
N LEU A 411 15.36 -3.57 21.05
CA LEU A 411 16.76 -3.92 21.16
C LEU A 411 17.01 -4.93 22.30
N ALA A 412 16.49 -4.66 23.50
CA ALA A 412 16.65 -5.53 24.65
C ALA A 412 15.95 -6.90 24.46
N LEU A 413 14.76 -6.93 23.86
CA LEU A 413 14.02 -8.17 23.60
C LEU A 413 14.73 -9.06 22.57
N GLU A 414 15.23 -8.47 21.49
CA GLU A 414 15.99 -9.20 20.47
C GLU A 414 17.34 -9.68 21.01
N MET A 415 18.05 -8.86 21.81
CA MET A 415 19.31 -9.25 22.46
C MET A 415 19.20 -10.53 23.30
N LEU A 416 18.05 -10.82 23.90
CA LEU A 416 17.82 -12.05 24.66
C LEU A 416 17.75 -13.31 23.78
N ALA A 417 17.51 -13.14 22.47
CA ALA A 417 17.47 -14.21 21.48
C ALA A 417 18.76 -14.29 20.63
N LEU A 418 19.67 -13.31 20.76
CA LEU A 418 20.89 -13.25 19.98
C LEU A 418 21.92 -14.31 20.43
N PRO A 419 22.65 -14.92 19.48
CA PRO A 419 23.73 -15.84 19.80
C PRO A 419 24.93 -15.10 20.45
N ASP A 420 25.76 -15.86 21.16
CA ASP A 420 26.93 -15.34 21.89
C ASP A 420 28.04 -14.78 20.99
N ASP A 421 28.07 -15.22 19.73
CA ASP A 421 29.00 -14.77 18.69
C ASP A 421 28.61 -13.41 18.09
N CYS A 422 27.43 -12.87 18.40
CA CYS A 422 27.05 -11.52 18.04
C CYS A 422 27.82 -10.49 18.89
N GLN A 423 28.66 -9.68 18.25
CA GLN A 423 29.53 -8.70 18.91
C GLN A 423 29.05 -7.25 18.75
N ALA A 424 28.27 -6.97 17.72
CA ALA A 424 27.68 -5.66 17.52
C ALA A 424 26.28 -5.77 16.90
N ILE A 425 25.45 -4.77 17.20
CA ILE A 425 24.11 -4.63 16.68
C ILE A 425 23.99 -3.23 16.11
N TYR A 426 23.28 -3.09 14.99
CA TYR A 426 22.84 -1.78 14.53
C TYR A 426 21.35 -1.83 14.25
N ALA A 427 20.72 -0.66 14.34
CA ALA A 427 19.29 -0.51 14.21
C ALA A 427 18.96 0.52 13.12
N ASP A 428 17.67 0.66 12.81
CA ASP A 428 17.19 1.72 11.93
C ASP A 428 17.20 3.06 12.66
N GLU A 429 16.98 4.14 11.91
CA GLU A 429 17.01 5.50 12.46
C GLU A 429 15.93 6.38 11.83
N VAL A 430 15.45 7.35 12.60
CA VAL A 430 14.59 8.44 12.11
C VAL A 430 15.47 9.67 11.94
N MET A 431 15.39 10.31 10.79
CA MET A 431 16.19 11.51 10.48
C MET A 431 15.33 12.75 10.67
N ALA A 432 15.71 13.64 11.58
CA ALA A 432 15.14 14.97 11.65
C ALA A 432 15.68 15.81 10.48
N LEU A 433 14.78 16.25 9.60
CA LEU A 433 15.11 17.08 8.45
C LEU A 433 15.02 18.58 8.83
N ASP A 434 15.78 19.43 8.13
CA ASP A 434 15.86 20.87 8.40
C ASP A 434 14.51 21.62 8.38
N ASN A 435 13.53 21.06 7.67
CA ASN A 435 12.16 21.60 7.57
C ASN A 435 11.23 21.14 8.70
N GLY A 436 11.75 20.41 9.70
CA GLY A 436 10.99 19.85 10.81
C GLY A 436 10.21 18.56 10.48
N GLN A 437 10.34 18.03 9.26
CA GLN A 437 9.77 16.73 8.89
C GLN A 437 10.68 15.58 9.34
N LEU A 438 10.08 14.39 9.50
CA LEU A 438 10.80 13.16 9.79
C LEU A 438 11.07 12.39 8.49
N GLY A 439 12.33 12.08 8.22
CA GLY A 439 12.76 11.04 7.30
C GLY A 439 12.97 9.71 8.03
N LEU A 440 13.01 8.60 7.30
CA LEU A 440 13.32 7.27 7.84
C LEU A 440 14.52 6.68 7.12
N ALA A 441 15.49 6.24 7.91
CA ALA A 441 16.63 5.43 7.50
C ALA A 441 16.41 3.98 7.96
N LEU A 442 15.52 3.29 7.25
CA LEU A 442 15.31 1.85 7.31
C LEU A 442 16.43 1.17 6.52
N ARG A 443 17.44 0.70 7.24
CA ARG A 443 18.68 0.16 6.67
C ARG A 443 18.44 -1.27 6.17
N PRO A 444 19.09 -1.71 5.08
CA PRO A 444 19.15 -3.13 4.75
C PRO A 444 20.06 -3.87 5.74
N ALA A 445 20.18 -5.18 5.58
CA ALA A 445 21.23 -5.97 6.22
C ALA A 445 22.63 -5.44 5.87
N LEU A 446 23.60 -5.67 6.75
CA LEU A 446 24.89 -5.02 6.66
C LEU A 446 25.68 -5.63 5.51
N TYR A 447 25.97 -4.77 4.56
CA TYR A 447 26.74 -5.08 3.38
C TYR A 447 27.97 -4.21 3.38
N LEU A 448 29.14 -4.84 3.28
CA LEU A 448 30.42 -4.17 3.42
C LEU A 448 30.55 -3.05 2.38
N ASP A 449 30.16 -3.30 1.14
CA ASP A 449 30.24 -2.32 0.07
C ASP A 449 29.42 -1.07 0.37
N MET A 450 28.21 -1.23 0.90
CA MET A 450 27.38 -0.08 1.29
C MET A 450 27.96 0.65 2.51
N LEU A 451 28.55 -0.07 3.48
CA LEU A 451 29.22 0.55 4.63
C LEU A 451 30.43 1.39 4.19
N LEU A 452 31.24 0.89 3.26
CA LEU A 452 32.38 1.62 2.72
C LEU A 452 31.92 2.79 1.84
N SER A 453 30.85 2.62 1.06
CA SER A 453 30.35 3.66 0.16
C SER A 453 29.54 4.76 0.85
N ALA A 454 28.89 4.49 1.99
CA ALA A 454 28.14 5.51 2.73
C ALA A 454 28.22 5.33 4.26
N PRO A 455 29.42 5.48 4.89
CA PRO A 455 29.60 5.29 6.32
C PRO A 455 28.69 6.20 7.15
N ALA A 456 28.52 7.47 6.77
CA ALA A 456 27.67 8.42 7.46
C ALA A 456 26.21 7.95 7.62
N THR A 457 25.73 7.04 6.75
CA THR A 457 24.38 6.46 6.82
C THR A 457 24.32 5.17 7.64
N LEU A 458 25.38 4.35 7.63
CA LEU A 458 25.35 3.00 8.20
C LEU A 458 26.15 2.83 9.50
N SER A 459 27.15 3.67 9.74
CA SER A 459 28.10 3.55 10.85
C SER A 459 27.56 4.12 12.18
N ARG A 460 26.43 4.82 12.16
CA ARG A 460 25.94 5.53 13.34
C ARG A 460 25.13 4.63 14.28
N HIS A 461 25.29 4.87 15.57
CA HIS A 461 24.50 4.30 16.67
C HIS A 461 24.51 2.77 16.72
N TRP A 462 25.68 2.18 16.48
CA TRP A 462 25.90 0.76 16.75
C TRP A 462 25.97 0.51 18.26
N VAL A 463 25.56 -0.68 18.66
CA VAL A 463 25.54 -1.17 20.02
C VAL A 463 26.56 -2.30 20.13
N PHE A 464 27.61 -2.10 20.91
CA PHE A 464 28.77 -2.98 20.97
C PHE A 464 28.75 -3.83 22.24
N ARG A 465 29.09 -5.11 22.12
CA ARG A 465 29.21 -5.99 23.28
C ARG A 465 30.44 -5.57 24.09
N GLN A 466 30.23 -5.22 25.36
CA GLN A 466 31.29 -4.63 26.18
C GLN A 466 32.49 -5.55 26.33
N ARG A 467 32.25 -6.85 26.60
CA ARG A 467 33.33 -7.84 26.78
C ARG A 467 34.28 -7.88 25.58
N THR A 468 33.74 -7.76 24.38
CA THR A 468 34.50 -7.87 23.14
C THR A 468 35.25 -6.59 22.86
N LEU A 469 34.58 -5.44 23.06
CA LEU A 469 35.22 -4.13 23.02
C LEU A 469 36.41 -4.03 23.97
N LEU A 470 36.33 -4.60 25.18
CA LEU A 470 37.45 -4.64 26.12
C LEU A 470 38.59 -5.57 25.67
N VAL A 471 38.24 -6.78 25.17
CA VAL A 471 39.24 -7.73 24.65
C VAL A 471 39.98 -7.15 23.44
N ASP A 472 39.28 -6.38 22.61
CA ASP A 472 39.84 -5.77 21.41
C ASP A 472 40.73 -4.54 21.68
N GLY A 473 40.74 -4.04 22.93
CA GLY A 473 41.52 -2.88 23.35
C GLY A 473 40.76 -1.55 23.36
N GLY A 474 39.44 -1.57 23.14
CA GLY A 474 38.58 -0.40 23.05
C GLY A 474 38.53 0.21 21.65
N PHE A 475 37.92 1.39 21.54
CA PHE A 475 37.91 2.19 20.32
C PHE A 475 39.32 2.69 19.97
N PRO A 476 39.69 2.80 18.67
CA PRO A 476 40.95 3.40 18.25
C PRO A 476 41.14 4.82 18.81
N THR A 477 42.25 5.04 19.50
CA THR A 477 42.61 6.33 20.12
C THR A 477 43.34 7.25 19.15
N GLY A 478 43.07 8.55 19.19
CA GLY A 478 43.70 9.56 18.34
C GLY A 478 42.76 10.70 17.95
N PRO A 479 43.19 11.62 17.09
CA PRO A 479 42.41 12.80 16.73
C PRO A 479 41.29 12.54 15.70
N SER A 480 41.24 11.34 15.11
CA SER A 480 40.23 11.01 14.08
C SER A 480 38.84 10.97 14.68
N ALA A 481 37.90 11.64 14.03
CA ALA A 481 36.52 11.63 14.49
C ALA A 481 35.70 10.44 13.95
N ALA A 482 36.28 9.61 13.07
CA ALA A 482 35.70 8.38 12.54
C ALA A 482 36.13 7.11 13.30
N PHE A 483 36.53 7.22 14.57
CA PHE A 483 36.99 6.08 15.39
C PHE A 483 35.93 4.96 15.52
N GLU A 484 34.64 5.31 15.47
CA GLU A 484 33.55 4.31 15.48
C GLU A 484 33.58 3.46 14.21
N LEU A 485 33.63 4.09 13.04
CA LEU A 485 33.78 3.40 11.75
C LEU A 485 35.04 2.54 11.76
N ASP A 486 36.14 3.07 12.27
CA ASP A 486 37.41 2.36 12.30
C ASP A 486 37.32 1.08 13.14
N TYR A 487 36.69 1.15 14.31
CA TYR A 487 36.43 -0.02 15.15
C TYR A 487 35.46 -1.02 14.50
N GLN A 488 34.42 -0.54 13.82
CA GLN A 488 33.47 -1.41 13.09
C GLN A 488 34.17 -2.19 11.98
N LEU A 489 35.08 -1.55 11.24
CA LEU A 489 35.88 -2.21 10.21
C LEU A 489 36.86 -3.21 10.85
N CYS A 490 37.48 -2.88 11.98
CA CYS A 490 38.28 -3.83 12.77
C CYS A 490 37.47 -5.06 13.22
N LEU A 491 36.22 -4.87 13.63
CA LEU A 491 35.32 -5.97 14.00
C LEU A 491 35.07 -6.90 12.81
N VAL A 492 34.82 -6.34 11.62
CA VAL A 492 34.64 -7.12 10.38
C VAL A 492 35.92 -7.89 10.04
N GLU A 493 37.10 -7.28 10.19
CA GLU A 493 38.40 -7.93 9.95
C GLU A 493 38.63 -9.13 10.88
N ARG A 494 38.29 -9.00 12.18
CA ARG A 494 38.59 -10.02 13.21
C ARG A 494 37.55 -11.14 13.27
N TYR A 495 36.27 -10.79 13.16
CA TYR A 495 35.16 -11.70 13.45
C TYR A 495 34.24 -11.95 12.24
N GLY A 496 34.46 -11.26 11.12
CA GLY A 496 33.62 -11.34 9.92
C GLY A 496 32.27 -10.63 10.08
N LEU A 497 31.58 -10.41 8.95
CA LEU A 497 30.27 -9.73 8.92
C LEU A 497 29.19 -10.47 9.74
N ALA A 498 29.29 -11.78 9.86
CA ALA A 498 28.32 -12.61 10.56
C ALA A 498 28.26 -12.35 12.08
N CYS A 499 29.22 -11.64 12.66
CA CYS A 499 29.18 -11.24 14.08
C CYS A 499 28.27 -10.02 14.34
N ILE A 500 27.76 -9.37 13.29
CA ILE A 500 26.94 -8.17 13.37
C ILE A 500 25.48 -8.53 13.07
N ARG A 501 24.53 -7.91 13.78
CA ARG A 501 23.10 -8.12 13.58
C ARG A 501 22.38 -6.79 13.34
N HIS A 502 21.48 -6.81 12.38
CA HIS A 502 20.53 -5.72 12.15
C HIS A 502 19.27 -5.97 12.95
N ILE A 503 18.75 -4.94 13.62
CA ILE A 503 17.39 -4.94 14.15
C ILE A 503 16.60 -3.90 13.37
N ALA A 504 15.56 -4.34 12.66
CA ALA A 504 14.69 -3.50 11.86
C ALA A 504 13.69 -2.70 12.73
N GLU A 505 14.23 -1.88 13.63
CA GLU A 505 13.50 -0.99 14.52
C GLU A 505 14.23 0.36 14.58
N PRO A 506 13.55 1.49 14.41
CA PRO A 506 14.18 2.80 14.59
C PRO A 506 14.56 3.02 16.06
N LEU A 507 15.84 3.15 16.34
CA LEU A 507 16.34 3.32 17.72
C LEU A 507 16.25 4.78 18.18
N LEU A 508 16.63 5.71 17.31
CA LEU A 508 16.79 7.13 17.60
C LEU A 508 16.15 8.01 16.53
N ILE A 509 15.78 9.22 16.92
CA ILE A 509 15.55 10.37 16.06
C ILE A 509 16.82 11.24 16.15
N ALA A 510 17.59 11.29 15.06
CA ALA A 510 18.88 11.97 15.01
C ALA A 510 18.93 13.00 13.87
N SER A 511 19.88 13.92 13.94
CA SER A 511 20.12 14.88 12.84
C SER A 511 20.55 14.16 11.56
N ALA A 512 20.04 14.63 10.43
CA ALA A 512 20.42 14.19 9.09
C ALA A 512 21.84 14.65 8.67
N THR A 513 22.42 15.62 9.36
CA THR A 513 23.72 16.21 8.99
C THR A 513 24.88 15.30 9.41
N PRO A 514 25.86 15.02 8.53
CA PRO A 514 27.09 14.34 8.90
C PRO A 514 27.81 15.06 10.04
N GLN A 515 28.33 14.31 11.01
CA GLN A 515 28.93 14.86 12.22
C GLN A 515 30.44 15.10 12.11
N HIS A 516 31.09 14.53 11.09
CA HIS A 516 32.55 14.54 10.95
C HIS A 516 32.98 14.77 9.49
N ALA A 517 34.27 15.07 9.28
CA ALA A 517 34.82 15.36 7.96
C ALA A 517 35.08 14.08 7.14
N ASP A 518 34.78 14.13 5.84
CA ASP A 518 34.99 13.03 4.88
C ASP A 518 36.44 12.46 4.89
N GLU A 519 37.43 13.23 5.32
CA GLU A 519 38.83 12.79 5.40
C GLU A 519 39.05 11.67 6.41
N ASP A 520 38.44 11.76 7.60
CA ASP A 520 38.61 10.77 8.66
C ASP A 520 38.01 9.41 8.24
N GLU A 521 36.85 9.44 7.57
CA GLU A 521 36.22 8.23 7.03
C GLU A 521 37.11 7.56 5.98
N ARG A 522 37.69 8.34 5.07
CA ARG A 522 38.61 7.82 4.04
C ARG A 522 39.85 7.18 4.63
N GLN A 523 40.40 7.73 5.71
CA GLN A 523 41.55 7.15 6.40
C GLN A 523 41.21 5.81 7.06
N ALA A 524 40.06 5.72 7.73
CA ALA A 524 39.58 4.46 8.31
C ALA A 524 39.35 3.38 7.23
N ILE A 525 38.73 3.75 6.10
CA ILE A 525 38.53 2.86 4.96
C ILE A 525 39.88 2.43 4.35
N ALA A 526 40.81 3.36 4.13
CA ALA A 526 42.12 3.04 3.56
C ALA A 526 42.93 2.08 4.45
N ARG A 527 42.88 2.25 5.78
CA ARG A 527 43.48 1.31 6.73
C ARG A 527 42.84 -0.07 6.61
N HIS A 528 41.51 -0.15 6.62
CA HIS A 528 40.78 -1.40 6.46
C HIS A 528 41.18 -2.14 5.17
N LEU A 529 41.28 -1.42 4.06
CA LEU A 529 41.70 -1.98 2.77
C LEU A 529 43.14 -2.51 2.83
N ALA A 530 44.05 -1.78 3.46
CA ALA A 530 45.45 -2.21 3.64
C ALA A 530 45.56 -3.49 4.50
N GLU A 531 44.81 -3.61 5.59
CA GLU A 531 44.76 -4.82 6.44
C GLU A 531 44.20 -6.03 5.67
N ARG A 532 43.32 -5.79 4.70
CA ARG A 532 42.80 -6.81 3.78
C ARG A 532 43.74 -7.14 2.61
N GLY A 533 44.90 -6.49 2.54
CA GLY A 533 45.93 -6.72 1.52
C GLY A 533 45.88 -5.78 0.32
N TYR A 534 44.99 -4.79 0.29
CA TYR A 534 44.86 -3.80 -0.79
C TYR A 534 45.63 -2.51 -0.46
N VAL A 535 46.95 -2.63 -0.30
CA VAL A 535 47.83 -1.53 0.13
C VAL A 535 47.87 -0.34 -0.84
N ASP A 536 47.59 -0.58 -2.13
CA ASP A 536 47.59 0.45 -3.18
C ASP A 536 46.19 1.02 -3.47
N ALA A 537 45.15 0.55 -2.79
CA ALA A 537 43.77 0.98 -3.02
C ALA A 537 43.59 2.49 -2.77
N ALA A 538 42.62 3.08 -3.48
CA ALA A 538 42.26 4.48 -3.33
C ALA A 538 40.79 4.64 -2.95
N VAL A 539 40.54 5.61 -2.07
CA VAL A 539 39.19 5.97 -1.62
C VAL A 539 38.87 7.37 -2.13
N HIS A 540 37.91 7.46 -3.04
CA HIS A 540 37.47 8.69 -3.67
C HIS A 540 36.20 9.21 -3.00
N SER A 541 36.13 10.50 -2.68
CA SER A 541 34.86 11.13 -2.26
C SER A 541 33.99 11.37 -3.50
N THR A 542 32.73 10.97 -3.45
CA THR A 542 31.71 11.20 -4.49
C THR A 542 30.59 12.14 -4.00
N GLY A 543 30.82 12.78 -2.86
CA GLY A 543 29.93 13.71 -2.18
C GLY A 543 30.05 13.58 -0.66
N PRO A 544 29.37 14.45 0.10
CA PRO A 544 29.40 14.41 1.56
C PRO A 544 28.98 13.04 2.10
N GLY A 545 29.84 12.40 2.89
CA GLY A 545 29.60 11.07 3.46
C GLY A 545 29.46 9.93 2.44
N ARG A 546 29.93 10.12 1.20
CA ARG A 546 29.90 9.10 0.14
C ARG A 546 31.28 8.85 -0.45
N HIS A 547 31.61 7.56 -0.60
CA HIS A 547 32.91 7.13 -1.12
C HIS A 547 32.78 6.08 -2.22
N ALA A 548 33.77 6.07 -3.11
CA ALA A 548 34.00 5.02 -4.09
C ALA A 548 35.39 4.41 -3.86
N VAL A 549 35.45 3.09 -3.79
CA VAL A 549 36.70 2.35 -3.54
C VAL A 549 37.23 1.82 -4.87
N ASP A 550 38.45 2.22 -5.20
CA ASP A 550 39.27 1.62 -6.26
C ASP A 550 40.28 0.68 -5.60
N TYR A 551 40.08 -0.63 -5.76
CA TYR A 551 40.93 -1.65 -5.13
C TYR A 551 42.32 -1.77 -5.78
N ARG A 552 42.51 -1.20 -6.97
CA ARG A 552 43.77 -1.21 -7.74
C ARG A 552 44.43 -2.58 -7.87
N HIS A 553 43.66 -3.55 -8.36
CA HIS A 553 44.16 -4.88 -8.64
C HIS A 553 45.34 -4.85 -9.63
N ALA A 554 46.42 -5.56 -9.30
CA ALA A 554 47.56 -5.74 -10.23
C ALA A 554 47.23 -6.68 -11.40
N GLN A 555 46.20 -7.52 -11.23
CA GLN A 555 45.77 -8.50 -12.22
C GLN A 555 44.93 -7.83 -13.30
N GLN A 556 45.15 -8.23 -14.55
CA GLN A 556 44.35 -7.83 -15.70
C GLN A 556 43.89 -9.10 -16.44
N PRO A 557 42.89 -9.83 -15.89
CA PRO A 557 42.43 -11.08 -16.49
C PRO A 557 41.77 -10.84 -17.84
N LEU A 558 41.77 -11.88 -18.68
CA LEU A 558 40.97 -11.87 -19.91
C LEU A 558 39.48 -11.98 -19.53
N VAL A 559 38.65 -11.08 -20.07
CA VAL A 559 37.19 -11.14 -19.92
C VAL A 559 36.54 -11.70 -21.18
N SER A 560 35.75 -12.77 -21.05
CA SER A 560 34.87 -13.24 -22.13
C SER A 560 33.50 -12.60 -22.01
N ILE A 561 33.18 -11.68 -22.92
CA ILE A 561 31.86 -11.03 -23.01
C ILE A 561 30.96 -11.92 -23.86
N LEU A 562 29.93 -12.52 -23.26
CA LEU A 562 29.02 -13.46 -23.91
C LEU A 562 27.69 -12.78 -24.21
N VAL A 563 27.37 -12.67 -25.50
CA VAL A 563 26.15 -12.03 -26.00
C VAL A 563 25.29 -13.08 -26.70
N LEU A 564 24.11 -13.34 -26.15
CA LEU A 564 23.13 -14.23 -26.78
C LEU A 564 22.47 -13.54 -27.97
N VAL A 565 22.44 -14.20 -29.12
CA VAL A 565 21.89 -13.65 -30.36
C VAL A 565 20.43 -14.09 -30.53
N ASP A 566 19.56 -13.57 -29.66
CA ASP A 566 18.11 -13.84 -29.62
C ASP A 566 17.24 -12.62 -30.02
N GLY A 567 17.87 -11.45 -30.18
CA GLY A 567 17.24 -10.20 -30.58
C GLY A 567 17.25 -9.92 -32.09
N ARG A 568 16.90 -8.68 -32.43
CA ARG A 568 16.93 -8.18 -33.82
C ARG A 568 18.36 -7.79 -34.19
N LEU A 569 18.74 -7.97 -35.47
CA LEU A 569 20.07 -7.61 -35.98
C LEU A 569 20.56 -6.20 -35.56
N PRO A 570 19.75 -5.13 -35.60
CA PRO A 570 20.21 -3.80 -35.18
C PRO A 570 20.58 -3.69 -33.69
N GLN A 571 19.99 -4.51 -32.81
CA GLN A 571 20.34 -4.50 -31.38
C GLN A 571 21.73 -5.09 -31.19
N VAL A 572 21.96 -6.29 -31.73
CA VAL A 572 23.23 -7.01 -31.62
C VAL A 572 24.37 -6.22 -32.27
N GLN A 573 24.11 -5.59 -33.42
CA GLN A 573 25.08 -4.71 -34.09
C GLN A 573 25.49 -3.53 -33.21
N ARG A 574 24.53 -2.77 -32.68
CA ARG A 574 24.81 -1.64 -31.79
C ARG A 574 25.56 -2.07 -30.53
N CYS A 575 25.18 -3.21 -29.95
CA CYS A 575 25.85 -3.78 -28.80
C CYS A 575 27.33 -4.04 -29.13
N LEU A 576 27.61 -4.82 -30.19
CA LEU A 576 28.98 -5.13 -30.61
C LEU A 576 29.79 -3.87 -30.96
N GLU A 577 29.21 -2.96 -31.75
CA GLU A 577 29.86 -1.70 -32.13
C GLU A 577 30.21 -0.85 -30.91
N SER A 578 29.30 -0.75 -29.94
CA SER A 578 29.54 0.03 -28.72
C SER A 578 30.63 -0.59 -27.84
N ILE A 579 30.70 -1.93 -27.74
CA ILE A 579 31.75 -2.62 -27.00
C ILE A 579 33.10 -2.31 -27.64
N LEU A 580 33.23 -2.46 -28.96
CA LEU A 580 34.48 -2.25 -29.67
C LEU A 580 34.93 -0.78 -29.64
N ALA A 581 33.99 0.15 -29.79
CA ALA A 581 34.30 1.58 -29.90
C ALA A 581 34.56 2.24 -28.53
N ASN A 582 33.86 1.79 -27.49
CA ASN A 582 33.78 2.50 -26.22
C ASN A 582 34.36 1.70 -25.03
N THR A 583 35.10 0.61 -25.22
CA THR A 583 35.74 -0.11 -24.09
C THR A 583 37.23 0.21 -24.02
N ALA A 584 37.68 0.79 -22.90
CA ALA A 584 39.09 1.11 -22.68
C ALA A 584 39.93 -0.11 -22.28
N TYR A 585 39.35 -1.03 -21.51
CA TYR A 585 40.05 -2.25 -21.08
C TYR A 585 40.51 -3.08 -22.29
N PRO A 586 41.80 -3.46 -22.39
CA PRO A 586 42.32 -4.11 -23.60
C PRO A 586 42.17 -5.63 -23.62
N HIS A 587 41.96 -6.28 -22.47
CA HIS A 587 42.00 -7.73 -22.34
C HIS A 587 40.59 -8.35 -22.34
N TYR A 588 39.89 -8.26 -23.46
CA TYR A 588 38.59 -8.93 -23.61
C TYR A 588 38.45 -9.65 -24.95
N GLU A 589 37.56 -10.64 -24.97
CA GLU A 589 37.00 -11.23 -26.20
C GLU A 589 35.47 -11.12 -26.17
N VAL A 590 34.84 -11.13 -27.35
CA VAL A 590 33.39 -11.14 -27.49
C VAL A 590 32.95 -12.46 -28.14
N LEU A 591 32.04 -13.18 -27.49
CA LEU A 591 31.45 -14.43 -27.96
C LEU A 591 29.98 -14.18 -28.32
N LEU A 592 29.68 -14.23 -29.60
CA LEU A 592 28.31 -14.17 -30.11
C LEU A 592 27.73 -15.58 -30.12
N LEU A 593 26.70 -15.82 -29.30
CA LEU A 593 26.10 -17.13 -29.12
C LEU A 593 24.88 -17.28 -30.04
N ASP A 594 25.03 -18.05 -31.11
CA ASP A 594 23.98 -18.34 -32.08
C ASP A 594 23.25 -19.64 -31.71
N ARG A 595 21.95 -19.54 -31.44
CA ARG A 595 21.04 -20.67 -31.13
C ARG A 595 20.40 -21.29 -32.38
N GLY A 596 20.99 -21.07 -33.55
CA GLY A 596 20.44 -21.54 -34.82
C GLY A 596 19.42 -20.57 -35.42
N THR A 597 19.77 -19.28 -35.48
CA THR A 597 18.86 -18.25 -36.00
C THR A 597 18.30 -18.57 -37.38
N THR A 598 16.98 -18.45 -37.53
CA THR A 598 16.26 -18.65 -38.79
C THR A 598 16.23 -17.40 -39.65
N ALA A 599 16.54 -16.22 -39.07
CA ALA A 599 16.54 -14.93 -39.74
C ALA A 599 17.72 -14.83 -40.73
N PRO A 600 17.47 -14.66 -42.05
CA PRO A 600 18.53 -14.67 -43.05
C PRO A 600 19.57 -13.57 -42.86
N ASP A 601 19.13 -12.36 -42.55
CA ASP A 601 19.98 -11.19 -42.31
C ASP A 601 20.93 -11.38 -41.13
N LEU A 602 20.44 -11.92 -40.01
CA LEU A 602 21.25 -12.22 -38.82
C LEU A 602 22.27 -13.33 -39.11
N ARG A 603 21.85 -14.38 -39.83
CA ARG A 603 22.72 -15.48 -40.22
C ARG A 603 23.84 -15.04 -41.15
N ASP A 604 23.51 -14.23 -42.16
CA ASP A 604 24.48 -13.69 -43.12
C ASP A 604 25.47 -12.76 -42.40
N TRP A 605 24.98 -11.93 -41.49
CA TRP A 605 25.84 -11.06 -40.67
C TRP A 605 26.79 -11.86 -39.77
N LEU A 606 26.30 -12.85 -39.03
CA LEU A 606 27.13 -13.73 -38.20
C LEU A 606 28.18 -14.49 -39.02
N THR A 607 27.81 -14.96 -40.22
CA THR A 607 28.74 -15.61 -41.16
C THR A 607 29.80 -14.63 -41.64
N GLY A 608 29.42 -13.37 -41.89
CA GLY A 608 30.34 -12.28 -42.21
C GLY A 608 31.36 -12.04 -41.09
N ILE A 609 30.91 -11.94 -39.83
CA ILE A 609 31.79 -11.78 -38.66
C ILE A 609 32.78 -12.94 -38.53
N ASP A 610 32.30 -14.17 -38.68
CA ASP A 610 33.13 -15.38 -38.62
C ASP A 610 34.19 -15.40 -39.74
N THR A 611 33.82 -14.94 -40.96
CA THR A 611 34.72 -14.87 -42.12
C THR A 611 35.81 -13.81 -41.98
N LEU A 612 35.56 -12.72 -41.23
CA LEU A 612 36.58 -11.71 -40.94
C LEU A 612 37.76 -12.27 -40.12
N GLY A 613 37.56 -13.40 -39.42
CA GLY A 613 38.63 -14.11 -38.71
C GLY A 613 39.27 -13.31 -37.57
N MET A 614 38.54 -12.36 -36.98
CA MET A 614 39.03 -11.53 -35.89
C MET A 614 39.25 -12.38 -34.63
N GLN A 615 40.46 -12.39 -34.07
CA GLN A 615 40.74 -13.17 -32.86
C GLN A 615 39.96 -12.68 -31.63
N GLN A 616 39.57 -11.40 -31.62
CA GLN A 616 38.85 -10.77 -30.51
C GLN A 616 37.33 -11.05 -30.52
N ILE A 617 36.77 -11.50 -31.65
CA ILE A 617 35.33 -11.76 -31.79
C ILE A 617 35.13 -13.15 -32.35
N ARG A 618 34.38 -14.00 -31.65
CA ARG A 618 34.10 -15.37 -32.09
C ARG A 618 32.60 -15.61 -32.12
N VAL A 619 32.14 -16.37 -33.11
CA VAL A 619 30.75 -16.84 -33.20
C VAL A 619 30.70 -18.30 -32.77
N LEU A 620 29.94 -18.59 -31.72
CA LEU A 620 29.70 -19.96 -31.25
C LEU A 620 28.29 -20.38 -31.70
N ARG A 621 28.21 -21.45 -32.48
CA ARG A 621 26.95 -21.96 -33.03
C ARG A 621 26.53 -23.23 -32.31
N PHE A 622 25.33 -23.19 -31.74
CA PHE A 622 24.74 -24.32 -31.03
C PHE A 622 23.60 -24.89 -31.89
N ALA A 623 23.79 -26.11 -32.39
CA ALA A 623 22.81 -26.78 -33.23
C ALA A 623 21.68 -27.43 -32.39
N GLY A 624 20.46 -27.45 -32.94
CA GLY A 624 19.24 -27.90 -32.25
C GLY A 624 18.40 -26.74 -31.74
N GLU A 625 17.35 -27.02 -30.96
CA GLU A 625 16.61 -26.01 -30.19
C GLU A 625 16.96 -26.11 -28.68
N PRO A 626 18.22 -25.88 -28.25
CA PRO A 626 18.58 -25.87 -26.84
C PRO A 626 17.98 -24.65 -26.13
N SER A 627 17.69 -24.80 -24.83
CA SER A 627 17.29 -23.66 -23.98
C SER A 627 18.40 -22.61 -23.91
N ARG A 628 18.04 -21.37 -23.54
CA ARG A 628 19.01 -20.28 -23.35
C ARG A 628 20.08 -20.70 -22.33
N GLU A 629 19.65 -21.31 -21.24
CA GLU A 629 20.47 -21.71 -20.10
C GLU A 629 21.48 -22.78 -20.52
N ALA A 630 21.05 -23.76 -21.32
CA ALA A 630 21.94 -24.80 -21.86
C ALA A 630 23.03 -24.21 -22.77
N VAL A 631 22.67 -23.22 -23.59
CA VAL A 631 23.62 -22.52 -24.48
C VAL A 631 24.61 -21.71 -23.68
N CYS A 632 24.16 -20.96 -22.67
CA CYS A 632 25.03 -20.22 -21.76
C CYS A 632 26.01 -21.17 -21.05
N ASN A 633 25.52 -22.27 -20.47
CA ASN A 633 26.37 -23.25 -19.79
C ASN A 633 27.45 -23.83 -20.73
N ALA A 634 27.06 -24.25 -21.94
CA ALA A 634 28.01 -24.75 -22.94
C ALA A 634 28.98 -23.66 -23.43
N ALA A 635 28.54 -22.41 -23.56
CA ALA A 635 29.39 -21.31 -23.98
C ALA A 635 30.48 -20.97 -22.94
N ALA A 636 30.18 -21.11 -21.65
CA ALA A 636 31.16 -20.91 -20.57
C ALA A 636 32.35 -21.90 -20.66
N GLU A 637 32.14 -23.10 -21.19
CA GLU A 637 33.22 -24.07 -21.44
C GLU A 637 34.16 -23.61 -22.57
N HIS A 638 33.65 -22.85 -23.54
CA HIS A 638 34.40 -22.37 -24.71
C HIS A 638 35.03 -20.98 -24.52
N ALA A 639 34.66 -20.29 -23.44
CA ALA A 639 35.25 -19.03 -23.03
C ALA A 639 36.75 -19.20 -22.69
N ARG A 640 37.57 -18.26 -23.15
CA ARG A 640 39.02 -18.23 -22.85
C ARG A 640 39.34 -17.37 -21.64
N GLY A 641 38.44 -16.44 -21.29
CA GLY A 641 38.61 -15.53 -20.18
C GLY A 641 38.51 -16.21 -18.83
N ASP A 642 39.24 -15.67 -17.86
CA ASP A 642 39.11 -16.05 -16.45
C ASP A 642 37.81 -15.50 -15.86
N MET A 643 37.29 -14.43 -16.46
CA MET A 643 36.02 -13.79 -16.10
C MET A 643 34.99 -13.98 -17.22
N LEU A 644 33.77 -14.35 -16.86
CA LEU A 644 32.61 -14.36 -17.74
C LEU A 644 31.81 -13.09 -17.52
N LEU A 645 31.35 -12.45 -18.58
CA LEU A 645 30.38 -11.37 -18.53
C LEU A 645 29.20 -11.69 -19.45
N TRP A 646 28.05 -12.00 -18.85
CA TRP A 646 26.79 -12.09 -19.57
C TRP A 646 26.29 -10.69 -19.90
N LEU A 647 26.04 -10.42 -21.17
CA LEU A 647 25.57 -9.11 -21.62
C LEU A 647 24.40 -9.27 -22.60
N ALA A 648 23.30 -8.59 -22.30
CA ALA A 648 22.13 -8.59 -23.16
C ALA A 648 22.44 -8.00 -24.54
N ALA A 649 21.88 -8.59 -25.61
CA ALA A 649 22.04 -8.11 -26.98
C ALA A 649 21.54 -6.67 -27.21
N GLY A 650 20.65 -6.17 -26.35
CA GLY A 650 20.15 -4.80 -26.39
C GLY A 650 21.02 -3.77 -25.66
N ALA A 651 22.11 -4.19 -25.00
CA ALA A 651 22.94 -3.32 -24.20
C ALA A 651 23.85 -2.43 -25.07
N ALA A 652 24.20 -1.25 -24.58
CA ALA A 652 25.20 -0.39 -25.20
C ALA A 652 26.08 0.32 -24.17
N VAL A 653 27.39 0.34 -24.43
CA VAL A 653 28.39 0.93 -23.52
C VAL A 653 28.29 2.46 -23.51
N MET A 654 28.20 3.06 -22.31
CA MET A 654 28.13 4.52 -22.12
C MET A 654 29.48 5.16 -21.78
N LYS A 655 30.26 4.54 -20.91
CA LYS A 655 31.54 5.07 -20.41
C LYS A 655 32.67 4.11 -20.70
N ALA A 656 33.86 4.66 -20.94
CA ALA A 656 35.01 3.89 -21.39
C ALA A 656 35.51 2.86 -20.37
N ASP A 657 35.35 3.17 -19.09
CA ASP A 657 35.87 2.43 -17.94
C ASP A 657 34.87 1.42 -17.36
N TRP A 658 33.73 1.17 -18.03
CA TRP A 658 32.65 0.35 -17.49
C TRP A 658 33.09 -1.07 -17.10
N LEU A 659 34.02 -1.66 -17.85
CA LEU A 659 34.50 -3.02 -17.61
C LEU A 659 35.46 -3.06 -16.43
N GLU A 660 36.30 -2.03 -16.29
CA GLU A 660 37.16 -1.80 -15.14
C GLU A 660 36.33 -1.62 -13.86
N GLN A 661 35.21 -0.89 -13.92
CA GLN A 661 34.30 -0.74 -12.78
C GLN A 661 33.68 -2.08 -12.32
N LEU A 662 33.36 -2.99 -13.26
CA LEU A 662 32.90 -4.35 -12.92
C LEU A 662 34.04 -5.19 -12.34
N LEU A 663 35.21 -5.16 -12.96
CA LEU A 663 36.40 -5.92 -12.53
C LEU A 663 36.91 -5.48 -11.16
N ASN A 664 36.79 -4.19 -10.83
CA ASN A 664 37.16 -3.64 -9.53
C ASN A 664 36.55 -4.44 -8.36
N HIS A 665 35.29 -4.87 -8.53
CA HIS A 665 34.61 -5.72 -7.56
C HIS A 665 34.76 -7.21 -7.84
N ALA A 666 34.72 -7.64 -9.11
CA ALA A 666 34.69 -9.06 -9.46
C ALA A 666 36.00 -9.81 -9.19
N LEU A 667 37.11 -9.08 -9.04
CA LEU A 667 38.43 -9.64 -8.68
C LEU A 667 38.60 -9.90 -7.17
N ARG A 668 37.62 -9.54 -6.35
CA ARG A 668 37.66 -9.80 -4.90
C ARG A 668 37.31 -11.25 -4.61
N PRO A 669 38.10 -11.98 -3.79
CA PRO A 669 37.88 -13.41 -3.53
C PRO A 669 36.50 -13.74 -2.94
N GLU A 670 35.92 -12.85 -2.14
CA GLU A 670 34.61 -13.03 -1.53
C GLU A 670 33.42 -12.65 -2.42
N VAL A 671 33.66 -12.10 -3.62
CA VAL A 671 32.61 -11.66 -4.54
C VAL A 671 32.32 -12.77 -5.56
N GLY A 672 31.05 -13.17 -5.63
CA GLY A 672 30.59 -14.24 -6.53
C GLY A 672 30.06 -13.70 -7.85
N ALA A 673 29.38 -12.56 -7.83
CA ALA A 673 28.82 -11.94 -9.03
C ALA A 673 28.78 -10.41 -8.91
N VAL A 674 28.90 -9.73 -10.05
CA VAL A 674 28.85 -8.26 -10.16
C VAL A 674 27.96 -7.83 -11.31
N ALA A 675 27.12 -6.81 -11.10
CA ALA A 675 26.28 -6.26 -12.16
C ALA A 675 26.31 -4.73 -12.20
N GLY A 676 26.16 -4.18 -13.41
CA GLY A 676 26.10 -2.74 -13.64
C GLY A 676 24.68 -2.17 -13.56
N LYS A 677 24.59 -0.84 -13.57
CA LYS A 677 23.36 -0.07 -13.70
C LYS A 677 22.94 0.00 -15.17
N LEU A 678 21.73 -0.46 -15.48
CA LEU A 678 21.16 -0.36 -16.83
C LEU A 678 20.14 0.80 -16.91
N LEU A 679 20.26 1.61 -17.95
CA LEU A 679 19.44 2.78 -18.23
C LEU A 679 18.69 2.61 -19.54
N ARG A 680 17.43 3.01 -19.59
CA ARG A 680 16.63 3.04 -20.83
C ARG A 680 16.99 4.28 -21.65
N GLY A 681 16.68 4.25 -22.95
CA GLY A 681 16.95 5.37 -23.87
C GLY A 681 16.19 6.68 -23.54
N ASP A 682 15.20 6.64 -22.66
CA ASP A 682 14.47 7.81 -22.15
C ASP A 682 15.10 8.44 -20.90
N GLY A 683 16.27 7.95 -20.47
CA GLY A 683 16.98 8.46 -19.30
C GLY A 683 16.47 7.91 -17.96
N THR A 684 15.61 6.89 -17.99
CA THR A 684 15.14 6.22 -16.77
C THR A 684 15.96 4.97 -16.45
N VAL A 685 15.99 4.58 -15.17
CA VAL A 685 16.61 3.35 -14.70
C VAL A 685 15.80 2.16 -15.18
N HIS A 686 16.46 1.21 -15.84
CA HIS A 686 15.90 -0.10 -16.14
C HIS A 686 15.96 -0.99 -14.89
N HIS A 687 17.16 -1.19 -14.34
CA HIS A 687 17.36 -1.80 -13.03
C HIS A 687 18.63 -1.27 -12.36
N ALA A 688 18.65 -1.33 -11.03
CA ALA A 688 19.81 -1.02 -10.19
C ALA A 688 19.99 -2.08 -9.09
N GLY A 689 19.90 -3.35 -9.48
CA GLY A 689 19.77 -4.52 -8.60
C GLY A 689 18.36 -5.11 -8.64
N LEU A 690 18.16 -6.26 -8.00
CA LEU A 690 16.86 -6.91 -7.87
C LEU A 690 16.46 -7.00 -6.38
N LEU A 691 15.18 -6.76 -6.10
CA LEU A 691 14.54 -6.94 -4.80
C LEU A 691 13.65 -8.17 -4.86
N LEU A 692 13.71 -9.02 -3.83
CA LEU A 692 12.97 -10.27 -3.80
C LEU A 692 11.61 -10.13 -3.10
N GLY A 693 10.63 -10.92 -3.54
CA GLY A 693 9.31 -11.06 -2.91
C GLY A 693 8.36 -9.86 -3.03
N LEU A 694 8.78 -8.73 -3.62
CA LEU A 694 7.96 -7.54 -3.86
C LEU A 694 7.03 -7.74 -5.06
N GLY A 695 5.78 -8.12 -4.79
CA GLY A 695 4.72 -8.39 -5.78
C GLY A 695 4.95 -9.57 -6.74
N ALA A 696 6.18 -10.05 -6.85
CA ALA A 696 6.64 -11.16 -7.68
C ALA A 696 7.89 -11.79 -7.03
N PRO A 697 8.39 -12.94 -7.50
CA PRO A 697 9.60 -13.56 -6.96
C PRO A 697 10.82 -12.61 -6.92
N ALA A 698 11.00 -11.81 -7.98
CA ALA A 698 12.03 -10.78 -8.07
C ALA A 698 11.54 -9.58 -8.89
N THR A 699 11.84 -8.38 -8.43
CA THR A 699 11.45 -7.09 -9.03
C THR A 699 12.67 -6.19 -9.18
N ARG A 700 12.71 -5.38 -10.25
CA ARG A 700 13.81 -4.45 -10.52
C ARG A 700 13.82 -3.29 -9.52
N ALA A 701 14.93 -3.12 -8.81
CA ALA A 701 15.10 -2.00 -7.89
C ALA A 701 15.13 -0.68 -8.68
N PHE A 702 14.36 0.31 -8.20
CA PHE A 702 14.31 1.68 -8.74
C PHE A 702 13.90 1.80 -10.22
N GLU A 703 13.20 0.82 -10.79
CA GLU A 703 12.72 0.90 -12.17
C GLU A 703 11.87 2.17 -12.39
N GLY A 704 12.19 2.92 -13.45
CA GLY A 704 11.50 4.17 -13.81
C GLY A 704 11.90 5.40 -12.98
N ALA A 705 12.90 5.31 -12.10
CA ALA A 705 13.58 6.48 -11.53
C ALA A 705 14.43 7.18 -12.62
N ALA A 706 14.67 8.49 -12.52
CA ALA A 706 15.61 9.16 -13.40
C ALA A 706 17.06 8.70 -13.11
N PHE A 707 17.92 8.74 -14.12
CA PHE A 707 19.29 8.22 -14.01
C PHE A 707 20.15 8.90 -12.93
N ASP A 708 19.87 10.16 -12.60
CA ASP A 708 20.58 11.01 -11.64
C ASP A 708 19.91 11.10 -10.27
N GLU A 709 18.73 10.50 -10.07
CA GLU A 709 18.10 10.41 -8.76
C GLU A 709 19.02 9.67 -7.77
N SER A 710 19.08 10.17 -6.54
CA SER A 710 19.80 9.48 -5.46
C SER A 710 19.10 8.18 -5.04
N GLY A 711 17.77 8.12 -5.15
CA GLY A 711 16.99 6.99 -4.65
C GLY A 711 16.98 6.92 -3.12
N TYR A 712 16.27 5.92 -2.60
CA TYR A 712 16.16 5.67 -1.16
C TYR A 712 17.54 5.38 -0.55
N LEU A 713 17.89 6.08 0.54
CA LEU A 713 19.22 6.06 1.17
C LEU A 713 20.38 6.25 0.17
N GLN A 714 20.14 7.01 -0.91
CA GLN A 714 21.13 7.29 -1.94
C GLN A 714 21.61 6.05 -2.71
N ARG A 715 20.94 4.89 -2.53
CA ARG A 715 21.34 3.59 -3.06
C ARG A 715 21.44 3.53 -4.59
N LEU A 716 20.86 4.47 -5.35
CA LEU A 716 21.06 4.51 -6.81
C LEU A 716 22.45 4.96 -7.26
N GLN A 717 23.24 5.49 -6.31
CA GLN A 717 24.54 6.12 -6.53
C GLN A 717 25.68 5.40 -5.79
N LEU A 718 25.38 4.32 -5.05
CA LEU A 718 26.33 3.62 -4.19
C LEU A 718 26.58 2.20 -4.69
N ASP A 719 27.85 1.79 -4.68
CA ASP A 719 28.20 0.38 -4.75
C ASP A 719 27.65 -0.31 -3.50
N GLN A 720 26.98 -1.44 -3.68
CA GLN A 720 26.31 -2.15 -2.58
C GLN A 720 26.08 -3.60 -2.95
N ASN A 721 25.73 -4.41 -1.96
CA ASN A 721 25.32 -5.79 -2.24
C ASN A 721 23.79 -5.91 -2.31
N TYR A 722 23.35 -6.88 -3.12
CA TYR A 722 21.96 -7.33 -3.21
C TYR A 722 21.91 -8.85 -3.03
N SER A 723 20.73 -9.40 -2.78
CA SER A 723 20.54 -10.85 -2.78
C SER A 723 20.60 -11.43 -4.19
N ALA A 724 20.12 -10.67 -5.19
CA ALA A 724 20.17 -11.05 -6.60
C ALA A 724 20.46 -9.88 -7.54
N LEU A 725 21.03 -10.20 -8.69
CA LEU A 725 21.40 -9.28 -9.77
C LEU A 725 20.80 -9.76 -11.10
N SER A 726 20.67 -8.85 -12.06
CA SER A 726 20.14 -9.17 -13.40
C SER A 726 21.20 -9.82 -14.29
N GLY A 727 20.80 -10.87 -15.01
CA GLY A 727 21.59 -11.53 -16.05
C GLY A 727 21.79 -10.71 -17.32
N GLU A 728 21.22 -9.51 -17.41
CA GLU A 728 21.37 -8.60 -18.55
C GLU A 728 22.75 -7.91 -18.58
N CYS A 729 23.43 -7.85 -17.43
CA CYS A 729 24.82 -7.43 -17.29
C CYS A 729 25.39 -8.07 -16.01
N LEU A 730 25.94 -9.30 -16.13
CA LEU A 730 26.38 -10.10 -14.98
C LEU A 730 27.79 -10.65 -15.19
N MET A 731 28.74 -10.17 -14.40
CA MET A 731 30.14 -10.62 -14.39
C MET A 731 30.40 -11.59 -13.23
N LEU A 732 31.15 -12.65 -13.47
CA LEU A 732 31.61 -13.57 -12.43
C LEU A 732 32.85 -14.38 -12.87
N PRO A 733 33.65 -14.90 -11.93
CA PRO A 733 34.75 -15.80 -12.26
C PRO A 733 34.24 -17.05 -12.98
N ARG A 734 34.91 -17.42 -14.08
CA ARG A 734 34.54 -18.58 -14.90
C ARG A 734 34.51 -19.87 -14.08
N GLN A 735 35.55 -20.11 -13.28
CA GLN A 735 35.63 -21.33 -12.47
C GLN A 735 34.48 -21.39 -11.46
N LEU A 736 34.12 -20.27 -10.83
CA LEU A 736 33.02 -20.22 -9.88
C LEU A 736 31.66 -20.52 -10.54
N PHE A 737 31.41 -20.00 -11.75
CA PHE A 737 30.21 -20.34 -12.51
C PHE A 737 30.12 -21.86 -12.78
N MET A 738 31.24 -22.47 -13.16
CA MET A 738 31.32 -23.92 -13.42
C MET A 738 31.10 -24.72 -12.13
N ASP A 739 31.75 -24.32 -11.02
CA ASP A 739 31.66 -24.98 -9.72
C ASP A 739 30.24 -24.86 -9.12
N ALA A 740 29.55 -23.75 -9.38
CA ALA A 740 28.14 -23.57 -9.01
C ALA A 740 27.19 -24.43 -9.86
N GLY A 741 27.66 -25.05 -10.95
CA GLY A 741 26.83 -25.85 -11.87
C GLY A 741 26.13 -25.03 -12.97
N GLY A 742 26.53 -23.77 -13.18
CA GLY A 742 25.95 -22.88 -14.19
C GLY A 742 24.51 -22.46 -13.90
N PHE A 743 23.78 -22.11 -14.96
CA PHE A 743 22.34 -21.82 -14.91
C PHE A 743 21.52 -23.11 -14.82
N GLU A 744 20.45 -23.08 -14.03
CA GLU A 744 19.52 -24.20 -13.87
C GLU A 744 18.78 -24.50 -15.18
N LEU A 745 18.63 -25.79 -15.52
CA LEU A 745 18.02 -26.21 -16.78
C LEU A 745 16.51 -26.50 -16.67
N GLU A 746 15.95 -26.41 -15.48
CA GLU A 746 14.52 -26.56 -15.26
C GLU A 746 13.74 -25.42 -15.96
N PRO A 747 12.83 -25.72 -16.90
CA PRO A 747 12.12 -24.68 -17.66
C PRO A 747 11.34 -23.68 -16.82
N ALA A 748 10.79 -24.11 -15.68
CA ALA A 748 10.02 -23.25 -14.77
C ALA A 748 10.89 -22.19 -14.06
N LEU A 749 12.22 -22.40 -14.01
CA LEU A 749 13.17 -21.46 -13.42
C LEU A 749 13.87 -20.57 -14.46
N ALA A 750 13.63 -20.80 -15.75
CA ALA A 750 14.37 -20.12 -16.83
C ALA A 750 14.31 -18.59 -16.74
N GLN A 751 13.15 -18.03 -16.38
CA GLN A 751 12.94 -16.58 -16.25
C GLN A 751 13.75 -15.93 -15.13
N TRP A 752 14.16 -16.70 -14.12
CA TRP A 752 14.89 -16.24 -12.94
C TRP A 752 16.17 -17.06 -12.73
N SER A 753 16.73 -17.59 -13.82
CA SER A 753 17.96 -18.40 -13.78
C SER A 753 19.15 -17.63 -13.21
N ASP A 754 19.19 -16.31 -13.43
CA ASP A 754 20.12 -15.36 -12.84
C ASP A 754 19.91 -15.15 -11.34
N VAL A 755 18.66 -14.99 -10.90
CA VAL A 755 18.28 -14.88 -9.48
C VAL A 755 18.63 -16.17 -8.73
N ASP A 756 18.29 -17.34 -9.28
CA ASP A 756 18.63 -18.64 -8.70
C ASP A 756 20.14 -18.82 -8.56
N LEU A 757 20.92 -18.47 -9.59
CA LEU A 757 22.39 -18.51 -9.52
C LEU A 757 22.92 -17.59 -8.41
N CYS A 758 22.46 -16.33 -8.36
CA CYS A 758 22.88 -15.37 -7.32
C CYS A 758 22.58 -15.88 -5.91
N LEU A 759 21.41 -16.49 -5.71
CA LEU A 759 21.00 -17.05 -4.41
C LEU A 759 21.83 -18.29 -4.03
N ARG A 760 22.18 -19.15 -4.99
CA ARG A 760 23.11 -20.27 -4.76
C ARG A 760 24.51 -19.79 -4.39
N LEU A 761 25.03 -18.78 -5.09
CA LEU A 761 26.32 -18.17 -4.77
C LEU A 761 26.30 -17.56 -3.36
N GLN A 762 25.21 -16.86 -3.00
CA GLN A 762 25.02 -16.31 -1.66
C GLN A 762 24.98 -17.40 -0.59
N GLN A 763 24.26 -18.51 -0.82
CA GLN A 763 24.25 -19.67 0.08
C GLN A 763 25.63 -20.31 0.25
N ALA A 764 26.49 -20.25 -0.78
CA ALA A 764 27.88 -20.71 -0.70
C ALA A 764 28.82 -19.70 -0.01
N GLY A 765 28.31 -18.54 0.44
CA GLY A 765 29.05 -17.53 1.17
C GLY A 765 29.61 -16.37 0.33
N TYR A 766 29.28 -16.31 -0.96
CA TYR A 766 29.73 -15.22 -1.84
C TYR A 766 28.83 -13.99 -1.79
N LEU A 767 29.40 -12.82 -2.08
CA LEU A 767 28.68 -11.56 -2.22
C LEU A 767 28.24 -11.32 -3.67
N ASN A 768 27.02 -10.81 -3.85
CA ASN A 768 26.56 -10.27 -5.13
C ASN A 768 26.63 -8.74 -5.07
N VAL A 769 27.47 -8.12 -5.89
CA VAL A 769 27.76 -6.68 -5.86
C VAL A 769 27.08 -5.96 -7.02
N PHE A 770 26.34 -4.90 -6.71
CA PHE A 770 25.89 -3.91 -7.69
C PHE A 770 26.93 -2.79 -7.78
N ALA A 771 27.54 -2.63 -8.94
CA ALA A 771 28.51 -1.58 -9.25
C ALA A 771 27.79 -0.37 -9.87
N ALA A 772 27.47 0.64 -9.08
CA ALA A 772 26.67 1.80 -9.48
C ALA A 772 27.36 2.66 -10.56
N HIS A 773 28.69 2.59 -10.62
CA HIS A 773 29.52 3.33 -11.56
C HIS A 773 29.66 2.64 -12.93
N ALA A 774 29.41 1.32 -13.02
CA ALA A 774 29.33 0.60 -14.28
C ALA A 774 27.96 0.85 -14.93
N GLN A 775 27.88 1.80 -15.86
CA GLN A 775 26.62 2.28 -16.45
C GLN A 775 26.53 1.93 -17.94
N LEU A 776 25.42 1.31 -18.34
CA LEU A 776 25.13 0.97 -19.74
C LEU A 776 23.69 1.37 -20.10
N LEU A 777 23.46 1.59 -21.40
CA LEU A 777 22.11 1.71 -21.94
C LEU A 777 21.55 0.32 -22.26
N ILE A 778 20.22 0.18 -22.25
CA ILE A 778 19.52 -1.04 -22.65
C ILE A 778 18.28 -0.71 -23.50
N ASP A 779 18.19 -1.38 -24.66
CA ASP A 779 16.97 -1.56 -25.45
C ASP A 779 16.44 -2.98 -25.16
N PRO A 780 15.60 -3.16 -24.13
CA PRO A 780 15.28 -4.48 -23.60
C PRO A 780 14.48 -5.31 -24.61
N LEU A 781 14.65 -6.63 -24.53
CA LEU A 781 13.85 -7.56 -25.31
C LEU A 781 12.40 -7.58 -24.80
N GLU A 782 11.48 -8.03 -25.65
CA GLU A 782 10.09 -8.23 -25.23
C GLU A 782 10.05 -9.30 -24.12
N ALA A 783 9.45 -8.95 -22.99
CA ALA A 783 9.34 -9.85 -21.85
C ALA A 783 8.46 -11.05 -22.23
N THR A 784 8.92 -12.25 -21.90
CA THR A 784 8.09 -13.46 -22.02
C THR A 784 7.03 -13.44 -20.91
N PRO A 785 5.77 -13.82 -21.19
CA PRO A 785 4.75 -13.88 -20.15
C PRO A 785 5.16 -14.85 -19.04
N VAL A 786 5.19 -14.36 -17.80
CA VAL A 786 5.36 -15.18 -16.60
C VAL A 786 4.11 -16.01 -16.36
N THR A 787 4.28 -17.31 -16.13
CA THR A 787 3.18 -18.21 -15.73
C THR A 787 3.17 -18.44 -14.22
N ALA A 788 2.01 -18.83 -13.68
CA ALA A 788 1.91 -19.17 -12.26
C ALA A 788 2.81 -20.35 -11.86
N LEU A 789 3.12 -21.25 -12.80
CA LEU A 789 4.04 -22.37 -12.58
C LEU A 789 5.48 -21.90 -12.38
N ASP A 790 5.90 -20.90 -13.14
CA ASP A 790 7.25 -20.33 -13.03
C ASP A 790 7.42 -19.70 -11.64
N GLU A 791 6.44 -18.89 -11.23
CA GLU A 791 6.45 -18.27 -9.90
C GLU A 791 6.43 -19.31 -8.77
N ASP A 792 5.60 -20.34 -8.89
CA ASP A 792 5.51 -21.40 -7.90
C ASP A 792 6.83 -22.15 -7.73
N ALA A 793 7.57 -22.39 -8.80
CA ALA A 793 8.89 -23.04 -8.73
C ALA A 793 9.89 -22.18 -7.95
N MET A 794 9.89 -20.87 -8.21
CA MET A 794 10.72 -19.91 -7.46
C MET A 794 10.32 -19.85 -5.98
N TYR A 795 9.03 -19.76 -5.67
CA TYR A 795 8.57 -19.75 -4.28
C TYR A 795 8.89 -21.08 -3.57
N ALA A 796 8.66 -22.23 -4.21
CA ALA A 796 8.97 -23.52 -3.62
C ALA A 796 10.45 -23.67 -3.23
N ARG A 797 11.35 -23.05 -4.01
CA ARG A 797 12.80 -23.13 -3.78
C ARG A 797 13.33 -22.03 -2.85
N TRP A 798 12.80 -20.81 -2.94
CA TRP A 798 13.43 -19.60 -2.40
C TRP A 798 12.53 -18.72 -1.52
N LEU A 799 11.32 -19.16 -1.15
CA LEU A 799 10.37 -18.36 -0.36
C LEU A 799 10.94 -17.75 0.93
N PRO A 800 11.77 -18.44 1.75
CA PRO A 800 12.29 -17.84 2.98
C PRO A 800 13.12 -16.57 2.76
N VAL A 801 13.95 -16.52 1.71
CA VAL A 801 14.75 -15.33 1.38
C VAL A 801 13.91 -14.28 0.66
N MET A 802 12.88 -14.66 -0.11
CA MET A 802 11.95 -13.72 -0.71
C MET A 802 11.07 -13.00 0.33
N ALA A 803 10.69 -13.72 1.39
CA ALA A 803 9.94 -13.15 2.50
C ALA A 803 10.76 -12.11 3.29
N ASN A 804 12.06 -12.35 3.44
CA ASN A 804 12.97 -11.55 4.27
C ASN A 804 14.27 -11.25 3.52
N ASP A 805 14.16 -10.56 2.37
CA ASP A 805 15.31 -10.19 1.56
C ASP A 805 16.27 -9.29 2.37
N PRO A 806 17.53 -9.70 2.62
CA PRO A 806 18.50 -8.87 3.33
C PRO A 806 18.72 -7.48 2.69
N ALA A 807 18.48 -7.32 1.39
CA ALA A 807 18.59 -6.03 0.69
C ALA A 807 17.35 -5.12 0.87
N TYR A 808 16.30 -5.59 1.54
CA TYR A 808 15.01 -4.92 1.66
C TYR A 808 14.44 -4.97 3.08
N ASN A 809 14.41 -3.82 3.76
CA ASN A 809 13.99 -3.73 5.16
C ASN A 809 12.51 -4.14 5.34
N PRO A 810 12.16 -4.95 6.37
CA PRO A 810 10.79 -5.42 6.61
C PRO A 810 9.80 -4.32 7.00
N GLY A 811 10.27 -3.10 7.30
CA GLY A 811 9.44 -1.92 7.44
C GLY A 811 8.81 -1.43 6.13
N PHE A 812 9.20 -1.97 4.97
CA PHE A 812 8.60 -1.69 3.67
C PHE A 812 7.56 -2.72 3.22
N SER A 813 6.56 -2.25 2.47
CA SER A 813 5.49 -3.10 1.93
C SER A 813 6.00 -4.01 0.80
N LEU A 814 5.52 -5.26 0.77
CA LEU A 814 5.70 -6.18 -0.37
C LEU A 814 4.62 -6.06 -1.43
N ASP A 815 3.70 -5.11 -1.31
CA ASP A 815 2.65 -4.91 -2.29
C ASP A 815 3.24 -4.56 -3.68
N PRO A 816 2.64 -5.07 -4.77
CA PRO A 816 3.08 -4.73 -6.12
C PRO A 816 3.19 -3.21 -6.34
N GLY A 817 4.36 -2.75 -6.80
CA GLY A 817 4.61 -1.34 -7.09
C GLY A 817 4.88 -0.45 -5.87
N ALA A 818 4.94 -1.00 -4.64
CA ALA A 818 5.20 -0.21 -3.43
C ALA A 818 6.59 0.44 -3.41
N GLY A 819 7.59 -0.14 -4.09
CA GLY A 819 8.95 0.40 -4.16
C GLY A 819 9.61 0.43 -2.79
N PHE A 820 9.73 1.60 -2.16
CA PHE A 820 10.23 1.78 -0.79
C PHE A 820 9.17 2.48 0.10
N ALA A 821 7.89 2.19 -0.14
CA ALA A 821 6.79 2.67 0.70
C ALA A 821 6.69 1.86 2.00
N LEU A 822 6.34 2.53 3.10
CA LEU A 822 6.18 1.89 4.41
C LEU A 822 5.06 0.84 4.37
N ALA A 823 5.32 -0.29 5.02
CA ALA A 823 4.32 -1.31 5.29
C ALA A 823 3.26 -0.80 6.28
N ASP A 824 2.10 -1.46 6.32
CA ASP A 824 1.13 -1.25 7.40
C ASP A 824 1.85 -1.45 8.74
N PRO A 825 1.82 -0.46 9.64
CA PRO A 825 2.59 -0.54 10.87
C PRO A 825 2.08 -1.66 11.81
N ARG A 826 0.82 -2.10 11.66
CA ARG A 826 0.27 -3.23 12.43
C ARG A 826 0.82 -4.57 11.95
N ALA A 827 1.26 -4.65 10.69
CA ALA A 827 1.89 -5.83 10.10
C ALA A 827 3.42 -5.82 10.27
N SER A 828 4.04 -4.63 10.23
CA SER A 828 5.50 -4.47 10.29
C SER A 828 6.07 -4.28 11.71
N TRP A 829 5.24 -4.36 12.75
CA TRP A 829 5.69 -4.28 14.14
C TRP A 829 5.03 -5.31 15.04
N ARG A 830 5.82 -6.28 15.52
CA ARG A 830 5.37 -7.41 16.33
C ARG A 830 6.31 -7.63 17.52
N PRO A 831 6.08 -6.95 18.66
CA PRO A 831 7.04 -6.90 19.76
C PRO A 831 7.24 -8.23 20.50
N LEU A 832 6.36 -9.23 20.31
CA LEU A 832 6.49 -10.54 20.94
C LEU A 832 7.10 -11.61 20.02
N GLN A 833 7.48 -11.23 18.79
CA GLN A 833 7.87 -12.17 17.72
C GLN A 833 9.09 -13.03 18.06
N SER A 834 10.04 -12.52 18.84
CA SER A 834 11.30 -13.22 19.15
C SER A 834 11.14 -14.43 20.07
N TRP A 835 10.04 -14.55 20.84
CA TRP A 835 9.77 -15.73 21.68
C TRP A 835 8.35 -16.28 21.61
N ARG A 836 7.42 -15.61 20.90
CA ARG A 836 6.06 -16.08 20.57
C ARG A 836 5.27 -16.68 21.75
N PRO A 837 4.98 -15.90 22.81
CA PRO A 837 4.24 -16.40 23.98
C PRO A 837 2.76 -16.70 23.70
N LEU A 838 2.22 -16.20 22.59
CA LEU A 838 0.81 -16.35 22.19
C LEU A 838 0.73 -16.83 20.74
N PRO A 839 -0.33 -17.57 20.36
CA PRO A 839 -0.61 -17.89 18.97
C PRO A 839 -0.78 -16.62 18.13
N SER A 840 -0.20 -16.64 16.94
CA SER A 840 -0.27 -15.54 15.97
C SER A 840 -1.32 -15.78 14.89
N VAL A 841 -2.23 -14.81 14.74
CA VAL A 841 -3.37 -14.92 13.83
C VAL A 841 -3.30 -13.82 12.77
N ILE A 842 -3.34 -14.21 11.50
CA ILE A 842 -3.65 -13.29 10.40
C ILE A 842 -5.11 -13.48 10.03
N ALA A 843 -5.84 -12.37 9.87
CA ALA A 843 -7.25 -12.42 9.52
C ALA A 843 -7.57 -11.51 8.32
N LEU A 844 -8.28 -12.08 7.35
CA LEU A 844 -8.69 -11.43 6.12
C LEU A 844 -10.22 -11.29 6.10
N PRO A 845 -10.77 -10.20 6.65
CA PRO A 845 -12.20 -9.95 6.60
C PRO A 845 -12.66 -9.67 5.17
N ALA A 846 -13.92 -10.00 4.89
CA ALA A 846 -14.55 -9.77 3.58
C ALA A 846 -14.85 -8.29 3.33
N ASP A 847 -15.15 -7.56 4.40
CA ASP A 847 -15.41 -6.13 4.42
C ASP A 847 -14.96 -5.52 5.76
N ILE A 848 -14.96 -4.20 5.84
CA ILE A 848 -14.79 -3.46 7.10
C ILE A 848 -16.14 -2.97 7.64
N GLU A 849 -17.24 -3.57 7.18
CA GLU A 849 -18.60 -3.24 7.61
C GLU A 849 -19.13 -4.34 8.53
N GLY A 850 -20.45 -4.57 8.54
CA GLY A 850 -21.10 -5.47 9.51
C GLY A 850 -20.56 -6.90 9.48
N CYS A 851 -20.44 -7.52 8.30
CA CYS A 851 -20.05 -8.93 8.22
C CYS A 851 -18.62 -9.17 8.69
N GLY A 852 -17.67 -8.36 8.22
CA GLY A 852 -16.28 -8.45 8.68
C GLY A 852 -16.12 -8.07 10.14
N HIS A 853 -16.88 -7.08 10.62
CA HIS A 853 -16.83 -6.66 12.02
C HIS A 853 -17.21 -7.76 12.99
N TYR A 854 -18.43 -8.30 12.87
CA TYR A 854 -18.94 -9.26 13.85
C TYR A 854 -18.25 -10.61 13.79
N ARG A 855 -17.73 -10.99 12.63
CA ARG A 855 -17.20 -12.34 12.41
C ARG A 855 -15.70 -12.45 12.54
N VAL A 856 -14.96 -11.37 12.27
CA VAL A 856 -13.50 -11.44 12.15
C VAL A 856 -12.84 -10.35 13.01
N ILE A 857 -13.18 -9.09 12.80
CA ILE A 857 -12.47 -7.97 13.44
C ILE A 857 -12.72 -7.97 14.96
N GLN A 858 -13.98 -8.08 15.38
CA GLN A 858 -14.35 -8.02 16.81
C GLN A 858 -13.92 -9.27 17.59
N PRO A 859 -14.09 -10.51 17.08
CA PRO A 859 -13.52 -11.70 17.73
C PRO A 859 -12.00 -11.64 17.85
N LEU A 860 -11.27 -11.23 16.81
CA LEU A 860 -9.82 -11.09 16.89
C LEU A 860 -9.41 -10.03 17.92
N ARG A 861 -10.09 -8.88 17.94
CA ARG A 861 -9.87 -7.83 18.92
C ARG A 861 -10.07 -8.34 20.35
N ALA A 862 -11.18 -9.03 20.61
CA ALA A 862 -11.48 -9.59 21.92
C ALA A 862 -10.43 -10.62 22.38
N LEU A 863 -9.95 -11.49 21.48
CA LEU A 863 -8.87 -12.44 21.77
C LEU A 863 -7.56 -11.73 22.12
N ARG A 864 -7.23 -10.64 21.42
CA ARG A 864 -6.04 -9.81 21.70
C ARG A 864 -6.15 -9.10 23.05
N GLU A 865 -7.29 -8.49 23.34
CA GLU A 865 -7.55 -7.80 24.61
C GLU A 865 -7.53 -8.77 25.81
N ALA A 866 -7.96 -10.02 25.61
CA ALA A 866 -7.91 -11.08 26.61
C ALA A 866 -6.54 -11.79 26.72
N GLY A 867 -5.59 -11.48 25.85
CA GLY A 867 -4.28 -12.12 25.80
C GLY A 867 -4.31 -13.61 25.45
N LEU A 868 -5.27 -14.00 24.60
CA LEU A 868 -5.43 -15.38 24.10
C LEU A 868 -4.75 -15.60 22.74
N ALA A 869 -4.51 -14.54 21.98
CA ALA A 869 -3.81 -14.55 20.70
C ALA A 869 -3.26 -13.16 20.35
N GLU A 870 -2.23 -13.10 19.51
CA GLU A 870 -1.88 -11.90 18.76
C GLU A 870 -2.53 -11.94 17.38
N GLY A 871 -2.70 -10.78 16.73
CA GLY A 871 -3.06 -10.82 15.33
C GLY A 871 -3.16 -9.50 14.58
N VAL A 872 -3.16 -9.65 13.26
CA VAL A 872 -3.11 -8.58 12.25
C VAL A 872 -4.22 -8.78 11.24
N LEU A 873 -4.80 -7.67 10.77
CA LEU A 873 -5.84 -7.66 9.75
C LEU A 873 -5.24 -7.27 8.39
N PHE A 874 -5.56 -8.03 7.36
CA PHE A 874 -5.24 -7.70 5.97
C PHE A 874 -6.52 -7.60 5.15
N ASN A 875 -6.61 -6.58 4.28
CA ASN A 875 -7.75 -6.44 3.39
C ASN A 875 -7.47 -7.16 2.07
N GLY A 876 -8.48 -7.81 1.48
CA GLY A 876 -8.32 -8.47 0.18
C GLY A 876 -7.76 -9.89 0.31
N TYR A 877 -6.65 -10.17 -0.37
CA TYR A 877 -5.90 -11.42 -0.32
C TYR A 877 -4.43 -11.14 0.02
N LEU A 878 -3.73 -12.15 0.51
CA LEU A 878 -2.34 -12.02 0.94
C LEU A 878 -1.42 -12.76 -0.03
N GLU A 879 -0.39 -12.08 -0.52
CA GLU A 879 0.66 -12.71 -1.31
C GLU A 879 1.49 -13.68 -0.47
N ILE A 880 2.05 -14.71 -1.11
CA ILE A 880 2.73 -15.79 -0.40
C ILE A 880 4.01 -15.31 0.31
N SER A 881 4.73 -14.36 -0.27
CA SER A 881 5.93 -13.75 0.33
C SER A 881 5.58 -12.99 1.61
N GLU A 882 4.49 -12.22 1.61
CA GLU A 882 4.03 -11.51 2.82
C GLU A 882 3.53 -12.50 3.89
N LEU A 883 2.79 -13.55 3.50
CA LEU A 883 2.40 -14.60 4.45
C LEU A 883 3.62 -15.28 5.10
N ALA A 884 4.63 -15.60 4.30
CA ALA A 884 5.86 -16.21 4.79
C ALA A 884 6.68 -15.26 5.68
N ARG A 885 6.69 -13.95 5.39
CA ARG A 885 7.31 -12.92 6.22
C ARG A 885 6.66 -12.84 7.59
N GLN A 886 5.33 -12.88 7.63
CA GLN A 886 4.57 -12.81 8.87
C GLN A 886 4.63 -14.10 9.70
N ASP A 887 4.85 -15.25 9.03
CA ASP A 887 4.92 -16.61 9.59
C ASP A 887 3.89 -16.88 10.71
N PRO A 888 2.58 -16.72 10.42
CA PRO A 888 1.53 -16.88 11.42
C PRO A 888 1.27 -18.34 11.77
N ASP A 889 0.70 -18.58 12.94
CA ASP A 889 0.21 -19.90 13.35
C ASP A 889 -1.15 -20.21 12.72
N VAL A 890 -2.00 -19.19 12.53
CA VAL A 890 -3.36 -19.32 11.98
C VAL A 890 -3.66 -18.23 10.94
N VAL A 891 -4.37 -18.59 9.87
CA VAL A 891 -4.92 -17.66 8.88
C VAL A 891 -6.44 -17.82 8.79
N ILE A 892 -7.18 -16.74 9.06
CA ILE A 892 -8.65 -16.68 8.94
C ILE A 892 -9.03 -16.02 7.62
N LEU A 893 -9.80 -16.72 6.79
CA LEU A 893 -10.16 -16.33 5.43
C LEU A 893 -11.68 -16.18 5.32
N GLN A 894 -12.19 -14.95 5.37
CA GLN A 894 -13.63 -14.72 5.26
C GLN A 894 -14.07 -14.52 3.81
N ARG A 895 -15.09 -15.28 3.38
CA ARG A 895 -15.77 -15.15 2.07
C ARG A 895 -14.82 -14.96 0.87
N GLN A 896 -13.70 -15.69 0.84
CA GLN A 896 -12.73 -15.60 -0.25
C GLN A 896 -13.33 -16.19 -1.54
N VAL A 897 -13.75 -15.31 -2.45
CA VAL A 897 -14.42 -15.66 -3.71
C VAL A 897 -13.76 -14.97 -4.90
N GLY A 898 -13.41 -15.73 -5.95
CA GLY A 898 -12.73 -15.22 -7.15
C GLY A 898 -11.39 -15.92 -7.40
N GLU A 899 -10.95 -15.92 -8.66
CA GLU A 899 -9.77 -16.71 -9.07
C GLU A 899 -8.47 -16.26 -8.40
N ALA A 900 -8.18 -14.95 -8.31
CA ALA A 900 -6.98 -14.46 -7.63
C ALA A 900 -6.91 -14.88 -6.15
N ARG A 901 -8.04 -14.83 -5.43
CA ARG A 901 -8.13 -15.25 -4.03
C ARG A 901 -7.95 -16.76 -3.88
N LEU A 902 -8.56 -17.55 -4.76
CA LEU A 902 -8.38 -19.00 -4.78
C LEU A 902 -6.95 -19.40 -5.14
N GLU A 903 -6.28 -18.63 -5.99
CA GLU A 903 -4.89 -18.86 -6.36
C GLU A 903 -3.95 -18.56 -5.19
N ALA A 904 -4.18 -17.45 -4.48
CA ALA A 904 -3.50 -17.18 -3.22
C ALA A 904 -3.72 -18.33 -2.22
N MET A 905 -4.97 -18.79 -2.02
CA MET A 905 -5.27 -19.93 -1.14
C MET A 905 -4.56 -21.22 -1.56
N ARG A 906 -4.46 -21.49 -2.87
CA ARG A 906 -3.71 -22.65 -3.40
C ARG A 906 -2.24 -22.58 -3.01
N ARG A 907 -1.60 -21.41 -3.18
CA ARG A 907 -0.21 -21.18 -2.75
C ARG A 907 -0.05 -21.30 -1.24
N MET A 908 -0.97 -20.72 -0.44
CA MET A 908 -0.96 -20.85 1.01
C MET A 908 -1.04 -22.32 1.46
N LYS A 909 -1.91 -23.12 0.83
CA LYS A 909 -2.02 -24.55 1.12
C LYS A 909 -0.71 -25.29 0.82
N ALA A 910 -0.07 -24.96 -0.30
CA ALA A 910 1.13 -25.64 -0.76
C ALA A 910 2.39 -25.26 0.03
N LEU A 911 2.52 -24.00 0.43
CA LEU A 911 3.79 -23.42 0.88
C LEU A 911 3.79 -22.89 2.31
N SER A 912 2.63 -22.72 2.96
CA SER A 912 2.56 -22.23 4.35
C SER A 912 2.18 -23.34 5.33
N ARG A 913 2.81 -23.33 6.51
CA ARG A 913 2.50 -24.22 7.64
C ARG A 913 1.31 -23.75 8.50
N ALA A 914 0.82 -22.53 8.31
CA ALA A 914 -0.24 -21.96 9.14
C ALA A 914 -1.52 -22.80 9.06
N PHE A 915 -2.28 -22.87 10.15
CA PHE A 915 -3.61 -23.49 10.16
C PHE A 915 -4.62 -22.57 9.48
N LYS A 916 -5.31 -23.03 8.44
CA LYS A 916 -6.21 -22.20 7.63
C LYS A 916 -7.65 -22.44 8.03
N VAL A 917 -8.36 -21.36 8.32
CA VAL A 917 -9.78 -21.36 8.65
C VAL A 917 -10.54 -20.59 7.59
N TYR A 918 -11.53 -21.23 6.97
CA TYR A 918 -12.49 -20.52 6.11
C TYR A 918 -13.68 -20.06 6.96
N GLU A 919 -14.03 -18.77 6.88
CA GLU A 919 -15.13 -18.17 7.64
C GLU A 919 -16.29 -17.80 6.69
N LEU A 920 -17.51 -18.23 7.05
CA LEU A 920 -18.73 -17.90 6.32
C LEU A 920 -19.91 -17.58 7.24
N ASP A 921 -20.51 -16.42 7.03
CA ASP A 921 -21.62 -15.92 7.85
C ASP A 921 -23.01 -16.10 7.24
N ASP A 922 -23.11 -16.17 5.90
CA ASP A 922 -24.39 -16.34 5.19
C ASP A 922 -24.32 -17.45 4.14
N TYR A 923 -25.50 -18.00 3.79
CA TYR A 923 -25.65 -18.94 2.68
C TYR A 923 -25.53 -18.22 1.32
N LEU A 924 -24.31 -18.06 0.82
CA LEU A 924 -24.04 -17.41 -0.46
C LEU A 924 -24.61 -18.13 -1.71
N PRO A 925 -24.74 -19.47 -1.76
CA PRO A 925 -25.34 -20.13 -2.91
C PRO A 925 -26.81 -19.73 -3.09
N ASN A 926 -27.22 -19.49 -4.34
CA ASN A 926 -28.63 -19.23 -4.68
C ASN A 926 -29.27 -18.07 -3.90
N LEU A 927 -28.60 -16.92 -3.85
CA LEU A 927 -29.16 -15.70 -3.23
C LEU A 927 -30.57 -15.38 -3.76
N PRO A 928 -31.49 -14.90 -2.89
CA PRO A 928 -32.84 -14.51 -3.30
C PRO A 928 -32.85 -13.54 -4.49
N LEU A 929 -33.86 -13.61 -5.35
CA LEU A 929 -33.94 -12.80 -6.59
C LEU A 929 -33.84 -11.29 -6.33
N LYS A 930 -34.33 -10.83 -5.17
CA LYS A 930 -34.35 -9.41 -4.76
C LYS A 930 -33.16 -9.00 -3.89
N ASN A 931 -32.17 -9.88 -3.70
CA ASN A 931 -30.97 -9.56 -2.94
C ASN A 931 -30.01 -8.73 -3.80
N ALA A 932 -29.65 -7.53 -3.32
CA ALA A 932 -28.78 -6.59 -4.02
C ALA A 932 -27.39 -7.15 -4.40
N HIS A 933 -26.90 -8.16 -3.67
CA HIS A 933 -25.58 -8.77 -3.93
C HIS A 933 -25.61 -9.85 -5.01
N ARG A 934 -26.80 -10.30 -5.45
CA ARG A 934 -26.94 -11.41 -6.41
C ARG A 934 -26.27 -11.15 -7.76
N GLU A 935 -26.40 -9.94 -8.30
CA GLU A 935 -25.86 -9.61 -9.63
C GLU A 935 -24.32 -9.52 -9.64
N HIS A 936 -23.72 -9.25 -8.47
CA HIS A 936 -22.28 -9.09 -8.28
C HIS A 936 -21.59 -10.42 -7.92
N MET A 937 -22.36 -11.48 -7.66
CA MET A 937 -21.83 -12.79 -7.26
C MET A 937 -21.55 -13.68 -8.49
N PRO A 938 -20.44 -14.44 -8.50
CA PRO A 938 -20.16 -15.43 -9.54
C PRO A 938 -21.33 -16.41 -9.72
N LYS A 939 -21.70 -16.70 -10.97
CA LYS A 939 -22.80 -17.62 -11.30
C LYS A 939 -22.63 -19.02 -10.70
N ASP A 940 -21.38 -19.45 -10.47
CA ASP A 940 -21.01 -20.75 -9.89
C ASP A 940 -20.45 -20.65 -8.45
N ILE A 941 -21.02 -19.78 -7.61
CA ILE A 941 -20.52 -19.51 -6.25
C ILE A 941 -20.29 -20.78 -5.40
N LEU A 942 -21.16 -21.79 -5.51
CA LEU A 942 -21.01 -23.06 -4.78
C LEU A 942 -19.75 -23.81 -5.20
N LYS A 943 -19.38 -23.77 -6.48
CA LYS A 943 -18.15 -24.38 -7.01
C LYS A 943 -16.93 -23.66 -6.46
N THR A 944 -16.96 -22.34 -6.43
CA THR A 944 -15.90 -21.49 -5.87
C THR A 944 -15.70 -21.76 -4.38
N VAL A 945 -16.78 -21.76 -3.60
CA VAL A 945 -16.73 -22.07 -2.16
C VAL A 945 -16.20 -23.49 -1.94
N ARG A 946 -16.69 -24.49 -2.70
CA ARG A 946 -16.18 -25.88 -2.60
C ARG A 946 -14.67 -25.97 -2.86
N ARG A 947 -14.16 -25.25 -3.87
CA ARG A 947 -12.72 -25.21 -4.17
C ARG A 947 -11.94 -24.56 -3.03
N GLY A 948 -12.42 -23.44 -2.49
CA GLY A 948 -11.83 -22.80 -1.31
C GLY A 948 -11.81 -23.71 -0.08
N LEU A 949 -12.93 -24.37 0.23
CA LEU A 949 -13.04 -25.31 1.35
C LEU A 949 -12.09 -26.50 1.21
N SER A 950 -11.77 -26.95 -0.01
CA SER A 950 -10.78 -28.01 -0.22
C SER A 950 -9.33 -27.61 0.10
N MET A 951 -9.09 -26.32 0.40
CA MET A 951 -7.76 -25.74 0.64
C MET A 951 -7.53 -25.27 2.07
N VAL A 952 -8.51 -25.46 2.96
CA VAL A 952 -8.42 -25.05 4.37
C VAL A 952 -8.48 -26.26 5.29
N ASP A 953 -8.07 -26.07 6.55
CA ASP A 953 -8.05 -27.12 7.56
C ASP A 953 -9.36 -27.17 8.35
N ARG A 954 -10.08 -26.05 8.43
CA ARG A 954 -11.34 -25.92 9.17
C ARG A 954 -12.31 -24.96 8.50
N PHE A 955 -13.59 -25.28 8.59
CA PHE A 955 -14.68 -24.42 8.13
C PHE A 955 -15.51 -23.92 9.31
N VAL A 956 -15.55 -22.60 9.52
CA VAL A 956 -16.29 -21.95 10.61
C VAL A 956 -17.50 -21.23 10.03
N VAL A 957 -18.67 -21.51 10.61
CA VAL A 957 -19.95 -20.92 10.20
C VAL A 957 -20.67 -20.25 11.36
N SER A 958 -21.57 -19.31 11.05
CA SER A 958 -22.30 -18.52 12.04
C SER A 958 -23.47 -19.26 12.71
N THR A 959 -24.03 -20.30 12.07
CA THR A 959 -25.23 -21.01 12.57
C THR A 959 -25.19 -22.52 12.34
N PRO A 960 -25.92 -23.32 13.15
CA PRO A 960 -26.12 -24.75 12.90
C PRO A 960 -26.80 -25.03 11.56
N ALA A 961 -27.76 -24.19 11.15
CA ALA A 961 -28.43 -24.33 9.86
C ALA A 961 -27.46 -24.21 8.68
N LEU A 962 -26.49 -23.28 8.77
CA LEU A 962 -25.45 -23.14 7.77
C LEU A 962 -24.50 -24.34 7.77
N ALA A 963 -24.15 -24.88 8.95
CA ALA A 963 -23.35 -26.11 9.05
C ALA A 963 -24.05 -27.31 8.38
N GLU A 964 -25.36 -27.46 8.58
CA GLU A 964 -26.18 -28.49 7.93
C GLU A 964 -26.24 -28.29 6.40
N ALA A 965 -26.41 -27.05 5.93
CA ALA A 965 -26.49 -26.75 4.50
C ALA A 965 -25.19 -27.05 3.75
N PHE A 966 -24.05 -26.98 4.44
CA PHE A 966 -22.73 -27.32 3.91
C PHE A 966 -22.22 -28.70 4.37
N ALA A 967 -23.07 -29.50 5.01
CA ALA A 967 -22.71 -30.84 5.45
C ALA A 967 -22.19 -31.69 4.28
N GLY A 968 -21.04 -32.35 4.49
CA GLY A 968 -20.38 -33.14 3.46
C GLY A 968 -19.47 -32.37 2.50
N LEU A 969 -19.37 -31.04 2.62
CA LEU A 969 -18.40 -30.23 1.84
C LEU A 969 -17.07 -30.02 2.54
N HIS A 970 -17.01 -30.22 3.86
CA HIS A 970 -15.78 -30.17 4.66
C HIS A 970 -15.88 -31.14 5.84
N SER A 971 -14.76 -31.70 6.29
CA SER A 971 -14.72 -32.71 7.37
C SER A 971 -14.76 -32.11 8.78
N ASP A 972 -14.24 -30.91 8.96
CA ASP A 972 -14.28 -30.17 10.23
C ASP A 972 -15.09 -28.88 10.05
N ILE A 973 -16.38 -28.92 10.41
CA ILE A 973 -17.27 -27.76 10.40
C ILE A 973 -17.57 -27.38 11.86
N ARG A 974 -17.20 -26.16 12.26
CA ARG A 974 -17.46 -25.62 13.60
C ARG A 974 -18.47 -24.49 13.52
N VAL A 975 -19.40 -24.46 14.48
CA VAL A 975 -20.35 -23.35 14.62
C VAL A 975 -19.82 -22.38 15.67
N ALA A 976 -19.51 -21.16 15.24
CA ALA A 976 -19.21 -20.05 16.13
C ALA A 976 -20.33 -19.03 15.94
N GLU A 977 -21.25 -18.92 16.88
CA GLU A 977 -22.39 -18.01 16.76
C GLU A 977 -21.98 -16.54 16.96
N ASN A 978 -22.72 -15.62 16.35
CA ASN A 978 -22.49 -14.19 16.51
C ASN A 978 -22.67 -13.76 17.98
N ARG A 979 -21.80 -12.85 18.43
CA ARG A 979 -21.78 -12.29 19.78
C ARG A 979 -21.56 -10.78 19.70
N LEU A 980 -22.09 -10.05 20.66
CA LEU A 980 -21.95 -8.59 20.70
C LEU A 980 -20.68 -8.18 21.46
N PRO A 981 -19.82 -7.32 20.88
CA PRO A 981 -18.64 -6.82 21.58
C PRO A 981 -19.04 -5.90 22.75
N PRO A 982 -18.63 -6.18 23.99
CA PRO A 982 -19.03 -5.40 25.18
C PRO A 982 -18.78 -3.90 25.05
N HIS A 983 -17.61 -3.50 24.54
CA HIS A 983 -17.23 -2.08 24.42
C HIS A 983 -18.15 -1.26 23.50
N TRP A 984 -18.91 -1.88 22.59
CA TRP A 984 -19.89 -1.22 21.74
C TRP A 984 -21.28 -1.16 22.35
N TRP A 985 -21.68 -2.18 23.11
CA TRP A 985 -23.07 -2.42 23.47
C TRP A 985 -23.37 -2.23 24.97
N ASP A 986 -22.36 -2.11 25.83
CA ASP A 986 -22.56 -1.88 27.26
C ASP A 986 -22.94 -0.44 27.60
N GLN A 987 -22.32 0.53 26.91
CA GLN A 987 -22.46 1.97 27.18
C GLN A 987 -23.37 2.67 26.16
N LEU A 988 -24.54 2.10 25.90
CA LEU A 988 -25.52 2.75 25.03
C LEU A 988 -26.23 3.90 25.76
N PRO A 989 -26.67 4.94 25.02
CA PRO A 989 -27.49 6.00 25.57
C PRO A 989 -28.71 5.44 26.32
N ALA A 990 -29.00 6.01 27.49
CA ALA A 990 -30.22 5.66 28.21
C ALA A 990 -31.44 6.04 27.36
N ARG A 991 -32.43 5.15 27.33
CA ARG A 991 -33.70 5.41 26.65
C ARG A 991 -34.40 6.60 27.32
N GLY A 992 -34.82 7.58 26.53
CA GLY A 992 -35.53 8.75 27.06
C GLY A 992 -36.93 8.39 27.55
N GLU A 993 -37.38 8.96 28.67
CA GLU A 993 -38.78 8.88 29.08
C GLU A 993 -39.64 9.81 28.22
N ARG A 994 -40.19 9.32 27.11
CA ARG A 994 -41.22 10.07 26.35
C ARG A 994 -42.57 9.96 27.06
N GLN A 995 -43.07 11.09 27.54
CA GLN A 995 -44.37 11.21 28.20
C GLN A 995 -45.51 11.64 27.25
N CYS A 996 -45.23 11.91 25.96
CA CYS A 996 -46.22 12.38 24.98
C CYS A 996 -45.82 12.00 23.53
N GLY A 997 -46.75 11.41 22.76
CA GLY A 997 -46.59 11.06 21.34
C GLY A 997 -47.23 9.71 20.96
N LYS A 998 -47.33 9.41 19.65
CA LYS A 998 -47.68 8.05 19.20
C LYS A 998 -46.50 7.11 19.45
N PRO A 999 -46.73 5.81 19.72
CA PRO A 999 -45.64 4.84 19.90
C PRO A 999 -44.75 4.74 18.65
N ARG A 1000 -43.44 4.63 18.84
CA ARG A 1000 -42.46 4.50 17.75
C ARG A 1000 -42.23 3.03 17.42
N ILE A 1001 -42.60 2.62 16.21
CA ILE A 1001 -42.31 1.28 15.69
C ILE A 1001 -41.25 1.39 14.61
N GLY A 1002 -40.22 0.55 14.65
CA GLY A 1002 -39.15 0.67 13.68
C GLY A 1002 -38.46 -0.59 13.23
N TRP A 1003 -37.68 -0.40 12.16
CA TRP A 1003 -36.84 -1.40 11.52
C TRP A 1003 -35.48 -0.81 11.19
N ALA A 1004 -34.44 -1.64 11.19
CA ALA A 1004 -33.07 -1.27 10.86
C ALA A 1004 -32.42 -2.37 10.01
N GLY A 1005 -31.71 -1.99 8.95
CA GLY A 1005 -30.99 -2.91 8.09
C GLY A 1005 -30.53 -2.29 6.77
N GLY A 1006 -29.75 -3.05 5.98
CA GLY A 1006 -29.17 -2.60 4.71
C GLY A 1006 -29.96 -3.01 3.45
N ALA A 1007 -29.49 -2.57 2.29
CA ALA A 1007 -30.11 -2.76 0.96
C ALA A 1007 -30.40 -4.22 0.55
N SER A 1008 -29.76 -5.20 1.21
CA SER A 1008 -29.96 -6.63 0.98
C SER A 1008 -31.31 -7.17 1.46
N HIS A 1009 -32.11 -6.34 2.16
CA HIS A 1009 -33.37 -6.72 2.82
C HIS A 1009 -34.65 -6.23 2.11
N THR A 1010 -34.57 -5.79 0.85
CA THR A 1010 -35.74 -5.26 0.11
C THR A 1010 -36.94 -6.23 0.14
N GLY A 1011 -36.72 -7.53 -0.14
CA GLY A 1011 -37.78 -8.54 -0.10
C GLY A 1011 -38.37 -8.75 1.30
N ASP A 1012 -37.53 -8.67 2.34
CA ASP A 1012 -37.97 -8.84 3.73
C ASP A 1012 -38.92 -7.70 4.16
N LEU A 1013 -38.66 -6.46 3.72
CA LEU A 1013 -39.49 -5.29 4.07
C LEU A 1013 -40.82 -5.21 3.31
N GLU A 1014 -40.89 -5.79 2.10
CA GLU A 1014 -42.14 -5.88 1.35
C GLU A 1014 -43.20 -6.72 2.09
N LEU A 1015 -42.80 -7.68 2.94
CA LEU A 1015 -43.70 -8.51 3.75
C LEU A 1015 -44.56 -7.69 4.71
N ILE A 1016 -44.02 -6.59 5.23
CA ILE A 1016 -44.70 -5.72 6.18
C ILE A 1016 -45.21 -4.43 5.53
N ALA A 1017 -45.13 -4.29 4.21
CA ALA A 1017 -45.52 -3.06 3.53
C ALA A 1017 -46.99 -2.71 3.78
N ASP A 1018 -47.90 -3.69 3.68
CA ASP A 1018 -49.33 -3.49 3.95
C ASP A 1018 -49.59 -3.20 5.45
N VAL A 1019 -48.77 -3.78 6.34
CA VAL A 1019 -48.85 -3.54 7.80
C VAL A 1019 -48.48 -2.10 8.13
N VAL A 1020 -47.42 -1.58 7.49
CA VAL A 1020 -46.97 -0.19 7.62
C VAL A 1020 -48.05 0.78 7.17
N ARG A 1021 -48.74 0.49 6.05
CA ARG A 1021 -49.82 1.34 5.53
C ARG A 1021 -51.04 1.36 6.45
N GLU A 1022 -51.44 0.21 6.98
CA GLU A 1022 -52.59 0.09 7.90
C GLU A 1022 -52.39 0.90 9.18
N LEU A 1023 -51.22 0.79 9.80
CA LEU A 1023 -50.96 1.40 11.12
C LEU A 1023 -50.37 2.82 11.02
N ALA A 1024 -50.30 3.42 9.83
CA ALA A 1024 -49.68 4.73 9.61
C ALA A 1024 -50.27 5.86 10.49
N ASP A 1025 -51.56 5.76 10.82
CA ASP A 1025 -52.25 6.72 11.70
C ASP A 1025 -52.19 6.33 13.19
N GLU A 1026 -51.74 5.12 13.54
CA GLU A 1026 -51.66 4.62 14.91
C GLU A 1026 -50.27 4.82 15.54
N VAL A 1027 -49.19 4.82 14.73
CA VAL A 1027 -47.79 4.82 15.21
C VAL A 1027 -46.88 5.77 14.44
N GLU A 1028 -45.72 6.08 15.03
CA GLU A 1028 -44.60 6.74 14.34
C GLU A 1028 -43.68 5.67 13.73
N TRP A 1029 -43.60 5.60 12.40
CA TRP A 1029 -42.70 4.66 11.71
C TRP A 1029 -41.27 5.21 11.62
N VAL A 1030 -40.33 4.43 12.16
CA VAL A 1030 -38.90 4.77 12.22
C VAL A 1030 -38.07 3.74 11.44
N PHE A 1031 -37.35 4.17 10.41
CA PHE A 1031 -36.51 3.28 9.62
C PHE A 1031 -35.04 3.70 9.67
N MET A 1032 -34.14 2.73 9.70
CA MET A 1032 -32.70 2.96 9.60
C MET A 1032 -32.07 2.16 8.45
N GLY A 1033 -31.22 2.82 7.67
CA GLY A 1033 -30.44 2.23 6.58
C GLY A 1033 -31.16 2.26 5.23
N MET A 1034 -32.31 1.58 5.11
CA MET A 1034 -33.14 1.59 3.89
C MET A 1034 -34.64 1.53 4.18
N TYR A 1035 -35.47 1.85 3.18
CA TYR A 1035 -36.90 1.51 3.15
C TYR A 1035 -37.37 1.35 1.69
N PRO A 1036 -38.37 0.50 1.38
CA PRO A 1036 -38.97 0.43 0.04
C PRO A 1036 -39.64 1.76 -0.32
N PHE A 1037 -39.40 2.28 -1.53
CA PHE A 1037 -39.95 3.57 -1.98
C PHE A 1037 -41.48 3.68 -1.77
N ALA A 1038 -42.21 2.58 -1.94
CA ALA A 1038 -43.65 2.51 -1.72
C ALA A 1038 -44.10 2.88 -0.30
N LEU A 1039 -43.21 2.84 0.70
CA LEU A 1039 -43.50 3.17 2.09
C LEU A 1039 -43.18 4.63 2.45
N ARG A 1040 -42.53 5.40 1.56
CA ARG A 1040 -42.03 6.75 1.84
C ARG A 1040 -43.04 7.66 2.54
N GLN A 1041 -44.29 7.66 2.07
CA GLN A 1041 -45.34 8.55 2.59
C GLN A 1041 -45.78 8.21 4.03
N HIS A 1042 -45.41 7.02 4.54
CA HIS A 1042 -45.76 6.54 5.87
C HIS A 1042 -44.58 6.59 6.85
N ILE A 1043 -43.35 6.87 6.37
CA ILE A 1043 -42.15 6.94 7.21
C ILE A 1043 -42.11 8.31 7.91
N HIS A 1044 -42.07 8.29 9.24
CA HIS A 1044 -42.04 9.51 10.06
C HIS A 1044 -40.60 9.94 10.37
N HIS A 1045 -39.71 8.96 10.59
CA HIS A 1045 -38.29 9.21 10.80
C HIS A 1045 -37.46 8.22 9.99
N PHE A 1046 -36.44 8.74 9.30
CA PHE A 1046 -35.47 7.93 8.58
C PHE A 1046 -34.06 8.31 9.01
N GLN A 1047 -33.31 7.33 9.50
CA GLN A 1047 -31.90 7.43 9.82
C GLN A 1047 -31.09 6.76 8.69
N PRO A 1048 -30.30 7.50 7.90
CA PRO A 1048 -29.41 6.88 6.93
C PRO A 1048 -28.40 5.93 7.59
N GLY A 1049 -27.81 5.02 6.80
CA GLY A 1049 -26.71 4.20 7.26
C GLY A 1049 -25.57 5.06 7.82
N VAL A 1050 -24.96 4.61 8.91
CA VAL A 1050 -23.83 5.28 9.57
C VAL A 1050 -22.58 4.41 9.46
N LEU A 1051 -21.41 5.02 9.69
CA LEU A 1051 -20.17 4.25 9.87
C LEU A 1051 -20.35 3.24 11.00
N ILE A 1052 -19.75 2.07 10.84
CA ILE A 1052 -19.99 0.92 11.71
C ILE A 1052 -19.69 1.19 13.20
N ASP A 1053 -18.70 2.02 13.52
CA ASP A 1053 -18.39 2.40 14.91
C ASP A 1053 -19.48 3.26 15.57
N HIS A 1054 -20.28 3.98 14.79
CA HIS A 1054 -21.39 4.78 15.29
C HIS A 1054 -22.72 4.01 15.29
N TYR A 1055 -22.75 2.82 14.70
CA TYR A 1055 -23.95 2.04 14.51
C TYR A 1055 -24.70 1.70 15.82
N PRO A 1056 -24.04 1.21 16.89
CA PRO A 1056 -24.75 0.88 18.14
C PRO A 1056 -25.45 2.09 18.76
N ALA A 1057 -24.76 3.24 18.79
CA ALA A 1057 -25.31 4.49 19.31
C ALA A 1057 -26.45 5.03 18.44
N ALA A 1058 -26.30 4.99 17.11
CA ALA A 1058 -27.35 5.41 16.18
C ALA A 1058 -28.61 4.52 16.29
N LEU A 1059 -28.43 3.21 16.46
CA LEU A 1059 -29.54 2.27 16.65
C LEU A 1059 -30.27 2.53 17.98
N ALA A 1060 -29.52 2.78 19.06
CA ALA A 1060 -30.09 3.14 20.36
C ALA A 1060 -30.79 4.52 20.34
N ALA A 1061 -30.32 5.46 19.51
CA ALA A 1061 -30.90 6.79 19.35
C ALA A 1061 -32.24 6.79 18.59
N LEU A 1062 -32.61 5.67 17.93
CA LEU A 1062 -33.92 5.55 17.29
C LEU A 1062 -35.08 5.62 18.30
N ASP A 1063 -34.81 5.28 19.57
CA ASP A 1063 -35.77 5.29 20.68
C ASP A 1063 -37.08 4.58 20.34
N LEU A 1064 -36.99 3.30 19.96
CA LEU A 1064 -38.14 2.50 19.53
C LEU A 1064 -38.94 1.97 20.73
N ASP A 1065 -40.26 2.10 20.66
CA ASP A 1065 -41.19 1.39 21.57
C ASP A 1065 -41.33 -0.08 21.19
N LEU A 1066 -41.18 -0.40 19.91
CA LEU A 1066 -41.26 -1.75 19.37
C LEU A 1066 -40.40 -1.88 18.11
N ALA A 1067 -39.59 -2.92 18.02
CA ALA A 1067 -38.80 -3.22 16.83
C ALA A 1067 -39.40 -4.39 16.04
N LEU A 1068 -39.37 -4.30 14.71
CA LEU A 1068 -39.80 -5.38 13.83
C LEU A 1068 -38.59 -6.02 13.15
N ALA A 1069 -38.56 -7.35 13.09
CA ALA A 1069 -37.55 -8.14 12.38
C ALA A 1069 -38.21 -9.11 11.38
N PRO A 1070 -38.75 -8.60 10.25
CA PRO A 1070 -39.32 -9.44 9.21
C PRO A 1070 -38.20 -10.11 8.39
N VAL A 1071 -38.42 -11.37 8.00
CA VAL A 1071 -37.61 -12.09 7.00
C VAL A 1071 -38.48 -13.02 6.17
N GLU A 1072 -38.19 -13.14 4.87
CA GLU A 1072 -38.85 -14.12 3.99
C GLU A 1072 -38.49 -15.57 4.39
N GLN A 1073 -39.43 -16.51 4.16
CA GLN A 1073 -39.15 -17.94 4.32
C GLN A 1073 -38.40 -18.46 3.08
N ASN A 1074 -37.08 -18.53 3.18
CA ASN A 1074 -36.22 -19.13 2.17
C ASN A 1074 -34.94 -19.68 2.84
N LEU A 1075 -34.21 -20.56 2.14
CA LEU A 1075 -33.02 -21.22 2.70
C LEU A 1075 -31.94 -20.21 3.14
N PHE A 1076 -31.79 -19.09 2.42
CA PHE A 1076 -30.85 -18.03 2.77
C PHE A 1076 -31.16 -17.45 4.15
N ASN A 1077 -32.41 -17.06 4.39
CA ASN A 1077 -32.87 -16.52 5.66
C ASN A 1077 -32.95 -17.59 6.76
N GLU A 1078 -33.22 -18.85 6.45
CA GLU A 1078 -33.15 -19.95 7.43
C GLU A 1078 -31.72 -20.19 7.95
N CYS A 1079 -30.71 -19.91 7.13
CA CYS A 1079 -29.30 -20.01 7.51
C CYS A 1079 -28.74 -18.76 8.20
N LYS A 1080 -29.46 -17.62 8.14
CA LYS A 1080 -29.03 -16.36 8.76
C LYS A 1080 -28.87 -16.49 10.27
N SER A 1081 -27.99 -15.66 10.83
CA SER A 1081 -27.85 -15.51 12.28
C SER A 1081 -28.98 -14.69 12.89
N ASN A 1082 -29.13 -14.79 14.23
CA ASN A 1082 -30.07 -14.01 15.03
C ASN A 1082 -29.53 -12.60 15.39
N LEU A 1083 -28.46 -12.12 14.73
CA LEU A 1083 -27.75 -10.89 15.10
C LEU A 1083 -28.67 -9.68 15.27
N ARG A 1084 -29.67 -9.52 14.40
CA ARG A 1084 -30.65 -8.42 14.47
C ARG A 1084 -31.42 -8.40 15.81
N LEU A 1085 -31.76 -9.57 16.35
CA LEU A 1085 -32.43 -9.69 17.65
C LEU A 1085 -31.49 -9.32 18.80
N LEU A 1086 -30.21 -9.65 18.67
CA LEU A 1086 -29.20 -9.30 19.66
C LEU A 1086 -29.01 -7.77 19.73
N GLU A 1087 -28.87 -7.12 18.57
CA GLU A 1087 -28.71 -5.67 18.46
C GLU A 1087 -29.91 -4.91 19.08
N TYR A 1088 -31.14 -5.29 18.72
CA TYR A 1088 -32.34 -4.72 19.32
C TYR A 1088 -32.46 -5.01 20.81
N GLY A 1089 -32.11 -6.23 21.22
CA GLY A 1089 -32.10 -6.65 22.61
C GLY A 1089 -31.13 -5.81 23.45
N ALA A 1090 -29.92 -5.54 22.94
CA ALA A 1090 -28.96 -4.70 23.63
C ALA A 1090 -29.45 -3.25 23.83
N CYS A 1091 -30.19 -2.69 22.85
CA CYS A 1091 -30.91 -1.42 23.00
C CYS A 1091 -32.08 -1.49 23.99
N GLY A 1092 -32.54 -2.68 24.36
CA GLY A 1092 -33.71 -2.89 25.21
C GLY A 1092 -35.04 -2.73 24.48
N TYR A 1093 -35.06 -2.86 23.15
CA TYR A 1093 -36.28 -2.82 22.38
C TYR A 1093 -37.00 -4.18 22.46
N PRO A 1094 -38.31 -4.21 22.74
CA PRO A 1094 -39.10 -5.41 22.52
C PRO A 1094 -39.19 -5.69 21.01
N VAL A 1095 -39.22 -6.97 20.63
CA VAL A 1095 -39.12 -7.38 19.22
C VAL A 1095 -40.29 -8.29 18.82
N ILE A 1096 -40.90 -7.99 17.68
CA ILE A 1096 -41.73 -8.92 16.91
C ILE A 1096 -40.93 -9.38 15.68
N ALA A 1097 -40.76 -10.69 15.53
CA ALA A 1097 -39.94 -11.27 14.47
C ALA A 1097 -40.72 -12.33 13.69
N SER A 1098 -40.34 -12.56 12.43
CA SER A 1098 -40.89 -13.67 11.64
C SER A 1098 -40.58 -15.01 12.31
N ASP A 1099 -41.55 -15.91 12.33
CA ASP A 1099 -41.41 -17.32 12.74
C ASP A 1099 -40.66 -18.12 11.68
N VAL A 1100 -39.37 -17.83 11.53
CA VAL A 1100 -38.39 -18.46 10.63
C VAL A 1100 -37.25 -19.02 11.46
N ARG A 1101 -36.62 -20.11 11.00
CA ARG A 1101 -35.59 -20.87 11.74
C ARG A 1101 -34.51 -20.00 12.38
N CYS A 1102 -34.05 -18.94 11.72
CA CYS A 1102 -33.00 -18.04 12.23
C CYS A 1102 -33.39 -17.23 13.48
N TYR A 1103 -34.69 -17.07 13.76
CA TYR A 1103 -35.21 -16.36 14.93
C TYR A 1103 -35.88 -17.28 15.95
N GLN A 1104 -36.03 -18.56 15.64
CA GLN A 1104 -36.45 -19.57 16.60
C GLN A 1104 -35.31 -19.84 17.59
N GLY A 1105 -35.61 -19.87 18.89
CA GLY A 1105 -34.59 -20.09 19.90
C GLY A 1105 -35.03 -19.67 21.30
N THR A 1106 -34.04 -19.33 22.14
CA THR A 1106 -34.23 -19.01 23.56
C THR A 1106 -34.41 -17.51 23.83
N LEU A 1107 -34.25 -16.64 22.82
CA LEU A 1107 -34.43 -15.19 22.99
C LEU A 1107 -35.92 -14.87 23.22
N PRO A 1108 -36.27 -14.08 24.25
CA PRO A 1108 -37.66 -13.76 24.57
C PRO A 1108 -38.24 -12.70 23.60
N VAL A 1109 -38.55 -13.13 22.38
CA VAL A 1109 -39.17 -12.32 21.32
C VAL A 1109 -40.56 -12.83 20.97
N THR A 1110 -41.38 -12.00 20.35
CA THR A 1110 -42.71 -12.42 19.85
C THR A 1110 -42.58 -12.92 18.42
N LEU A 1111 -42.76 -14.22 18.20
CA LEU A 1111 -42.70 -14.82 16.85
C LEU A 1111 -44.08 -14.82 16.19
N VAL A 1112 -44.13 -14.39 14.93
CA VAL A 1112 -45.37 -14.37 14.13
C VAL A 1112 -45.15 -15.03 12.79
N LYS A 1113 -46.16 -15.77 12.31
CA LYS A 1113 -46.16 -16.26 10.92
C LYS A 1113 -46.23 -15.05 9.98
N ASN A 1114 -45.58 -15.15 8.83
CA ASN A 1114 -45.58 -14.10 7.79
C ASN A 1114 -46.95 -13.94 7.09
N ARG A 1115 -47.99 -13.63 7.86
CA ARG A 1115 -49.34 -13.31 7.39
C ARG A 1115 -49.72 -11.96 7.97
N TYR A 1116 -50.27 -11.09 7.14
CA TYR A 1116 -50.70 -9.73 7.51
C TYR A 1116 -51.44 -9.66 8.87
N ARG A 1117 -52.43 -10.56 9.08
CA ARG A 1117 -53.23 -10.59 10.31
C ARG A 1117 -52.43 -10.88 11.58
N ASP A 1118 -51.38 -11.69 11.49
CA ASP A 1118 -50.60 -12.09 12.67
C ASP A 1118 -49.66 -10.94 13.08
N TRP A 1119 -49.07 -10.25 12.10
CA TRP A 1119 -48.29 -9.03 12.33
C TRP A 1119 -49.15 -7.91 12.97
N ILE A 1120 -50.32 -7.61 12.40
CA ILE A 1120 -51.24 -6.59 12.95
C ILE A 1120 -51.68 -6.97 14.37
N GLY A 1121 -52.08 -8.23 14.59
CA GLY A 1121 -52.53 -8.71 15.89
C GLY A 1121 -51.46 -8.55 16.96
N ALA A 1122 -50.23 -9.01 16.67
CA ALA A 1122 -49.12 -8.90 17.61
C ALA A 1122 -48.71 -7.45 17.87
N ILE A 1123 -48.67 -6.58 16.85
CA ILE A 1123 -48.36 -5.16 17.04
C ILE A 1123 -49.41 -4.51 17.95
N ARG A 1124 -50.70 -4.66 17.65
CA ARG A 1124 -51.77 -4.06 18.47
C ARG A 1124 -51.80 -4.61 19.90
N GLU A 1125 -51.43 -5.88 20.12
CA GLU A 1125 -51.27 -6.45 21.47
C GLU A 1125 -50.16 -5.74 22.26
N HIS A 1126 -48.99 -5.52 21.64
CA HIS A 1126 -47.91 -4.77 22.28
C HIS A 1126 -48.26 -3.30 22.53
N LEU A 1127 -49.03 -2.67 21.63
CA LEU A 1127 -49.47 -1.28 21.79
C LEU A 1127 -50.55 -1.11 22.87
N ALA A 1128 -51.30 -2.17 23.21
CA ALA A 1128 -52.35 -2.12 24.23
C ALA A 1128 -51.80 -1.99 25.66
N ASP A 1129 -50.58 -2.47 25.91
CA ASP A 1129 -49.88 -2.39 27.20
C ASP A 1129 -48.39 -2.12 26.98
N LEU A 1130 -48.03 -0.83 26.89
CA LEU A 1130 -46.66 -0.40 26.65
C LEU A 1130 -45.72 -0.71 27.82
N ASP A 1131 -46.22 -0.83 29.05
CA ASP A 1131 -45.40 -1.16 30.21
C ASP A 1131 -45.01 -2.64 30.20
N ALA A 1132 -45.96 -3.54 29.89
CA ALA A 1132 -45.66 -4.95 29.65
C ALA A 1132 -44.73 -5.14 28.45
N THR A 1133 -44.91 -4.36 27.38
CA THR A 1133 -44.04 -4.35 26.20
C THR A 1133 -42.61 -3.90 26.56
N ARG A 1134 -42.44 -2.85 27.36
CA ARG A 1134 -41.13 -2.43 27.89
C ARG A 1134 -40.48 -3.51 28.75
N ALA A 1135 -41.26 -4.21 29.58
CA ALA A 1135 -40.74 -5.31 30.39
C ALA A 1135 -40.20 -6.47 29.51
N LYS A 1136 -40.86 -6.78 28.39
CA LYS A 1136 -40.34 -7.75 27.39
C LYS A 1136 -39.01 -7.29 26.78
N GLY A 1137 -38.87 -6.01 26.44
CA GLY A 1137 -37.60 -5.44 25.96
C GLY A 1137 -36.48 -5.51 27.00
N ALA A 1138 -36.80 -5.22 28.27
CA ALA A 1138 -35.85 -5.34 29.38
C ALA A 1138 -35.39 -6.80 29.61
N ALA A 1139 -36.31 -7.77 29.54
CA ALA A 1139 -35.99 -9.19 29.64
C ALA A 1139 -35.09 -9.66 28.49
N LEU A 1140 -35.36 -9.22 27.25
CA LEU A 1140 -34.49 -9.50 26.11
C LEU A 1140 -33.08 -8.94 26.32
N ARG A 1141 -32.97 -7.69 26.80
CA ARG A 1141 -31.67 -7.08 27.11
C ARG A 1141 -30.88 -7.85 28.15
N GLU A 1142 -31.53 -8.32 29.20
CA GLU A 1142 -30.91 -9.13 30.25
C GLU A 1142 -30.33 -10.43 29.68
N VAL A 1143 -31.10 -11.16 28.86
CA VAL A 1143 -30.64 -12.40 28.22
C VAL A 1143 -29.46 -12.13 27.27
N VAL A 1144 -29.54 -11.07 26.46
CA VAL A 1144 -28.44 -10.71 25.54
C VAL A 1144 -27.16 -10.38 26.31
N ARG A 1145 -27.25 -9.55 27.36
CA ARG A 1145 -26.09 -9.18 28.18
C ARG A 1145 -25.49 -10.36 28.95
N ARG A 1146 -26.31 -11.32 29.37
CA ARG A 1146 -25.84 -12.49 30.10
C ARG A 1146 -25.18 -13.52 29.19
N ASP A 1147 -25.83 -13.84 28.06
CA ASP A 1147 -25.52 -15.06 27.30
C ASP A 1147 -24.90 -14.79 25.91
N TRP A 1148 -25.00 -13.57 25.37
CA TRP A 1148 -24.65 -13.25 23.98
C TRP A 1148 -23.55 -12.21 23.81
N MET A 1149 -22.90 -11.82 24.91
CA MET A 1149 -21.74 -10.93 24.86
C MET A 1149 -20.48 -11.72 24.48
N LEU A 1150 -19.58 -11.07 23.75
CA LEU A 1150 -18.29 -11.61 23.32
C LEU A 1150 -17.27 -11.52 24.47
N SER A 1151 -17.51 -12.28 25.54
CA SER A 1151 -16.69 -12.33 26.75
C SER A 1151 -16.88 -13.67 27.47
N GLY A 1152 -15.96 -14.00 28.40
CA GLY A 1152 -15.97 -15.26 29.13
C GLY A 1152 -16.11 -16.47 28.19
N SER A 1153 -16.90 -17.47 28.59
CA SER A 1153 -17.03 -18.74 27.85
C SER A 1153 -17.42 -18.60 26.38
N ASN A 1154 -18.07 -17.49 25.99
CA ASN A 1154 -18.37 -17.23 24.58
C ASN A 1154 -17.11 -16.89 23.79
N LEU A 1155 -16.17 -16.15 24.37
CA LEU A 1155 -14.88 -15.86 23.77
C LEU A 1155 -14.02 -17.13 23.68
N GLU A 1156 -14.04 -18.01 24.69
CA GLU A 1156 -13.36 -19.31 24.59
C GLU A 1156 -13.88 -20.17 23.44
N ARG A 1157 -15.20 -20.18 23.17
CA ARG A 1157 -15.75 -20.89 22.00
C ARG A 1157 -15.23 -20.33 20.67
N TRP A 1158 -15.08 -19.02 20.58
CA TRP A 1158 -14.48 -18.37 19.40
C TRP A 1158 -13.01 -18.75 19.25
N ARG A 1159 -12.27 -18.78 20.37
CA ARG A 1159 -10.88 -19.26 20.40
C ARG A 1159 -10.78 -20.71 19.89
N GLU A 1160 -11.61 -21.61 20.41
CA GLU A 1160 -11.64 -23.02 20.01
C GLU A 1160 -12.07 -23.21 18.54
N ALA A 1161 -12.93 -22.35 18.01
CA ALA A 1161 -13.33 -22.41 16.62
C ALA A 1161 -12.17 -22.03 15.67
N TRP A 1162 -11.32 -21.09 16.06
CA TRP A 1162 -10.25 -20.56 15.21
C TRP A 1162 -8.90 -21.23 15.39
N LEU A 1163 -8.54 -21.57 16.62
CA LEU A 1163 -7.24 -22.16 16.92
C LEU A 1163 -7.29 -23.69 16.77
N PRO A 1164 -6.16 -24.34 16.42
CA PRO A 1164 -6.02 -25.79 16.49
C PRO A 1164 -6.37 -26.34 17.87
N ASP A 1165 -6.88 -27.58 17.91
CA ASP A 1165 -7.32 -28.28 19.13
C ASP A 1165 -6.17 -28.65 20.08
#